data_AF-A0A8S1ZWW6-F1
#
_entry.id   AF-A0A8S1ZWW6-F1
#
_cell.length_a   1.000
_cell.length_b   1.000
_cell.length_c   1.000
_cell.angle_alpha   90.00
_cell.angle_beta   90.00
_cell.angle_gamma   90.00
#
_symmetry.space_group_name_H-M   'P 1'
#
loop_
_entity.id
_entity.type
_entity.pdbx_description
1 polymer ?
#
loop_
_entity_poly.entity_id
_entity_poly.type
_entity_poly.pdbx_seq_one_letter_code
_entity_poly.pdbx_strand_id
1 'polypeptide(L)'
;MDRALTSRFDTLSTLSPNRYRHRSSLTITRRFAPAIVCAKRSPIDGVSDELNLIASQNLDQAPARRRARSAFVDLQLQLDHCLFKKAPIGIRTEEWYERNSKGEEIFCKSWLPKIGDEIKAAVCFCHGYGSTCTFFFDGIAKQIAGSGYGVYAIDHPGFGLSDGLHGHIPSFDDLAENAIDQFTKMKGRPELRNLPRFLLGQSMGGAVALKIHLKEPQAWDGLILAAPMCKISEDVKPPPLVLKALILMSTLFPKAKLFPKRDLSEFFFRDPSKRKLCEYDVICYDDQTRLKTAVELLNATRDIEMQVDKVSLPLLILHGDADKVTDPTVSKFLHEHAISQDKALKLYPGGYHCILEGDTDENIFTVINDIVAWLDARVAPKSGLKHRQRKPYIRKLYGRNSEKRCSRTLSNYFCYPKIPNVPWSGAKTRPYDLNDESMDIVVIQILEYNGSAVVAMVGKNCFAIASDRRLGVQLQTIATDFQRISKIHDHLFIGLSGLATDVQTLYQRLVFRHKLYQLREERDMKPETFASLVSAILYEKRFGPFLCQPVIAGLGDDNKPFICTMDSIGAKELAKDFVVSGTASESLYGACEAMYKPDMEAEELFETISQALLSSVDRDCLSGWGGHVYVVTPNEVKERILKGRMD
;
A
#
# COMPACT_ATOMS: atom_id res chain seq x y z
N MET A 1 -31.63 58.69 31.51
CA MET A 1 -30.83 57.48 31.31
C MET A 1 -31.40 56.78 30.08
N ASP A 2 -31.33 57.43 28.92
CA ASP A 2 -30.19 57.46 27.99
C ASP A 2 -29.81 56.06 27.49
N ARG A 3 -29.67 55.80 26.20
CA ARG A 3 -30.14 56.45 24.97
C ARG A 3 -29.74 55.47 23.87
N ALA A 4 -30.66 55.19 22.95
CA ALA A 4 -30.34 54.63 21.63
C ALA A 4 -29.39 55.56 20.87
N LEU A 5 -28.78 55.11 19.76
CA LEU A 5 -28.70 55.90 18.53
C LEU A 5 -28.21 55.09 17.31
N THR A 6 -29.10 55.01 16.34
CA THR A 6 -28.90 54.81 14.90
C THR A 6 -28.55 56.12 14.17
N SER A 7 -28.18 55.99 12.88
CA SER A 7 -28.21 56.98 11.77
C SER A 7 -26.85 57.56 11.36
N ARG A 8 -26.54 57.95 10.11
CA ARG A 8 -27.07 57.85 8.73
C ARG A 8 -26.00 58.52 7.81
N PHE A 9 -26.07 58.23 6.50
CA PHE A 9 -25.52 58.92 5.30
C PHE A 9 -25.44 60.48 5.38
N ASP A 10 -24.61 61.28 4.66
CA ASP A 10 -24.22 61.29 3.23
C ASP A 10 -23.13 62.40 2.91
N THR A 11 -22.31 62.18 1.85
CA THR A 11 -21.63 63.12 0.86
C THR A 11 -20.85 64.39 1.31
N LEU A 12 -19.80 64.97 0.68
CA LEU A 12 -18.96 64.92 -0.55
C LEU A 12 -17.73 65.83 -0.19
N SER A 13 -16.45 65.63 -0.59
CA SER A 13 -15.88 66.03 -1.89
C SER A 13 -14.34 65.86 -1.94
N THR A 14 -13.85 65.44 -3.12
CA THR A 14 -12.53 65.70 -3.76
C THR A 14 -11.22 65.22 -3.11
N LEU A 15 -10.50 64.30 -3.77
CA LEU A 15 -9.13 64.52 -4.30
C LEU A 15 -8.61 63.30 -5.11
N SER A 16 -7.89 63.61 -6.19
CA SER A 16 -7.40 62.79 -7.31
C SER A 16 -6.26 61.80 -6.96
N PRO A 17 -5.98 60.73 -7.74
CA PRO A 17 -4.98 59.72 -7.41
C PRO A 17 -3.60 60.07 -7.99
N ASN A 18 -2.58 60.15 -7.13
CA ASN A 18 -1.19 60.36 -7.55
C ASN A 18 -0.38 59.05 -7.51
N ARG A 19 0.17 58.70 -8.67
CA ARG A 19 1.16 57.65 -8.90
C ARG A 19 2.42 57.95 -8.08
N TYR A 20 2.91 56.98 -7.31
CA TYR A 20 4.30 56.94 -6.87
C TYR A 20 4.97 55.64 -7.29
N ARG A 21 5.86 55.76 -8.27
CA ARG A 21 6.93 54.80 -8.59
C ARG A 21 7.88 54.75 -7.40
N HIS A 22 8.17 53.55 -6.87
CA HIS A 22 9.37 53.34 -6.06
C HIS A 22 10.36 52.43 -6.78
N ARG A 23 11.55 53.00 -7.00
CA ARG A 23 12.74 52.39 -7.56
C ARG A 23 13.31 51.33 -6.63
N SER A 24 13.83 50.29 -7.28
CA SER A 24 14.67 49.19 -6.83
C SER A 24 15.85 49.58 -5.92
N SER A 25 15.99 48.88 -4.79
CA SER A 25 17.29 48.48 -4.24
C SER A 25 17.23 47.00 -3.83
N LEU A 26 17.62 46.13 -4.77
CA LEU A 26 17.85 44.71 -4.52
C LEU A 26 19.21 44.56 -3.83
N THR A 27 19.21 44.50 -2.49
CA THR A 27 20.37 44.01 -1.75
C THR A 27 20.34 42.48 -1.81
N ILE A 28 20.95 41.93 -2.86
CA ILE A 28 21.17 40.48 -3.01
C ILE A 28 22.19 40.06 -1.96
N THR A 29 21.72 39.57 -0.82
CA THR A 29 22.55 38.73 0.05
C THR A 29 22.67 37.36 -0.63
N ARG A 30 23.78 37.17 -1.38
CA ARG A 30 24.17 35.85 -1.90
C ARG A 30 24.39 34.91 -0.71
N ARG A 31 23.35 34.17 -0.32
CA ARG A 31 23.54 32.89 0.36
C ARG A 31 24.21 31.97 -0.66
N PHE A 32 25.50 31.70 -0.47
CA PHE A 32 26.15 30.55 -1.08
C PHE A 32 25.45 29.30 -0.56
N ALA A 33 24.41 28.85 -1.26
CA ALA A 33 24.00 27.46 -1.20
C ALA A 33 25.01 26.70 -2.07
N PRO A 34 25.85 25.81 -1.52
CA PRO A 34 26.61 24.92 -2.38
C PRO A 34 25.58 24.10 -3.15
N ALA A 35 25.57 24.21 -4.47
CA ALA A 35 24.87 23.29 -5.33
C ALA A 35 25.49 21.91 -5.09
N ILE A 36 24.87 21.13 -4.21
CA ILE A 36 25.21 19.71 -4.05
C ILE A 36 24.76 19.07 -5.35
N VAL A 37 25.73 18.84 -6.24
CA VAL A 37 25.57 18.01 -7.43
C VAL A 37 25.19 16.63 -6.91
N CYS A 38 23.88 16.32 -6.88
CA CYS A 38 23.41 14.97 -6.64
C CYS A 38 23.93 14.12 -7.80
N ALA A 39 24.72 13.09 -7.51
CA ALA A 39 25.04 12.08 -8.50
C ALA A 39 23.72 11.54 -9.06
N LYS A 40 23.50 11.64 -10.36
CA LYS A 40 22.28 11.11 -10.99
C LYS A 40 22.23 9.60 -10.75
N ARG A 41 21.17 9.13 -10.10
CA ARG A 41 20.85 7.70 -9.99
C ARG A 41 20.69 7.16 -11.41
N SER A 42 21.23 5.97 -11.67
CA SER A 42 20.99 5.28 -12.95
C SER A 42 19.50 5.04 -13.13
N PRO A 43 18.97 5.14 -14.36
CA PRO A 43 17.58 4.78 -14.62
C PRO A 43 17.30 3.34 -14.20
N ILE A 44 16.18 3.12 -13.53
CA ILE A 44 15.65 1.81 -13.16
C ILE A 44 15.07 1.18 -14.42
N ASP A 45 15.47 -0.06 -14.70
CA ASP A 45 15.03 -0.79 -15.89
C ASP A 45 13.54 -1.16 -15.81
N GLY A 46 12.84 -1.11 -16.94
CA GLY A 46 11.41 -1.43 -17.04
C GLY A 46 10.47 -0.41 -16.38
N VAL A 47 10.94 0.81 -16.09
CA VAL A 47 10.17 1.88 -15.42
C VAL A 47 10.04 3.11 -16.32
N SER A 48 8.88 3.79 -16.30
CA SER A 48 8.62 4.97 -17.13
C SER A 48 9.58 6.13 -16.83
N ASP A 49 9.79 7.03 -17.79
CA ASP A 49 10.63 8.22 -17.62
C ASP A 49 10.14 9.11 -16.46
N GLU A 50 8.83 9.20 -16.24
CA GLU A 50 8.25 9.94 -15.12
C GLU A 50 8.62 9.32 -13.76
N LEU A 51 8.50 8.00 -13.63
CA LEU A 51 8.86 7.29 -12.41
C LEU A 51 10.37 7.35 -12.16
N ASN A 52 11.19 7.22 -13.22
CA ASN A 52 12.63 7.43 -13.15
C ASN A 52 13.00 8.86 -12.73
N LEU A 53 12.26 9.87 -13.22
CA LEU A 53 12.43 11.25 -12.79
C LEU A 53 12.11 11.42 -11.31
N ILE A 54 11.02 10.83 -10.81
CA ILE A 54 10.65 10.85 -9.39
C ILE A 54 11.73 10.19 -8.53
N ALA A 55 12.22 9.01 -8.92
CA ALA A 55 13.28 8.28 -8.20
C ALA A 55 14.63 9.01 -8.20
N SER A 56 14.88 9.86 -9.21
CA SER A 56 16.11 10.65 -9.33
C SER A 56 16.10 11.97 -8.54
N GLN A 57 14.97 12.35 -7.92
CA GLN A 57 14.86 13.57 -7.12
C GLN A 57 15.75 13.49 -5.87
N ASN A 58 16.04 14.65 -5.26
CA ASN A 58 16.74 14.67 -3.98
C ASN A 58 15.83 14.13 -2.86
N LEU A 59 16.17 12.93 -2.37
CA LEU A 59 15.44 12.21 -1.32
C LEU A 59 15.92 12.53 0.11
N ASP A 60 16.73 13.58 0.31
CA ASP A 60 17.24 13.95 1.64
C ASP A 60 16.13 14.26 2.66
N GLN A 61 14.94 14.69 2.20
CA GLN A 61 13.80 15.07 3.05
C GLN A 61 12.64 14.09 2.92
N ALA A 62 11.95 13.83 4.04
CA ALA A 62 10.84 12.87 4.11
C ALA A 62 9.71 13.11 3.10
N PRO A 63 9.24 14.35 2.82
CA PRO A 63 8.20 14.56 1.81
C PRO A 63 8.57 14.06 0.41
N ALA A 64 9.86 14.13 0.03
CA ALA A 64 10.32 13.60 -1.25
C ALA A 64 10.30 12.07 -1.26
N ARG A 65 10.75 11.42 -0.18
CA ARG A 65 10.67 9.96 0.01
C ARG A 65 9.23 9.47 0.00
N ARG A 66 8.31 10.15 0.70
CA ARG A 66 6.88 9.84 0.72
C ARG A 66 6.27 9.90 -0.68
N ARG A 67 6.61 10.90 -1.50
CA ARG A 67 6.17 10.98 -2.91
C ARG A 67 6.73 9.84 -3.75
N ALA A 68 8.02 9.53 -3.62
CA ALA A 68 8.65 8.44 -4.35
C ALA A 68 8.01 7.09 -3.99
N ARG A 69 7.79 6.81 -2.70
CA ARG A 69 7.07 5.61 -2.26
C ARG A 69 5.68 5.51 -2.87
N SER A 70 4.89 6.58 -2.83
CA SER A 70 3.52 6.56 -3.37
C SER A 70 3.48 6.29 -4.87
N ALA A 71 4.51 6.71 -5.61
CA ALA A 71 4.61 6.47 -7.05
C ALA A 71 5.01 5.02 -7.39
N PHE A 72 5.77 4.36 -6.51
CA PHE A 72 6.32 3.01 -6.77
C PHE A 72 5.56 1.86 -6.12
N VAL A 73 4.66 2.12 -5.18
CA VAL A 73 3.99 1.06 -4.38
C VAL A 73 3.28 0.00 -5.22
N ASP A 74 2.56 0.40 -6.27
CA ASP A 74 1.82 -0.54 -7.14
C ASP A 74 2.79 -1.44 -7.93
N LEU A 75 3.91 -0.87 -8.39
CA LEU A 75 4.94 -1.58 -9.14
C LEU A 75 5.67 -2.59 -8.24
N GLN A 76 6.01 -2.18 -7.02
CA GLN A 76 6.69 -3.01 -6.03
C GLN A 76 5.89 -4.28 -5.69
N LEU A 77 4.54 -4.18 -5.64
CA LEU A 77 3.66 -5.33 -5.38
C LEU A 77 3.65 -6.37 -6.50
N GLN A 78 4.07 -6.01 -7.71
CA GLN A 78 4.08 -6.89 -8.88
C GLN A 78 5.44 -7.57 -9.13
N LEU A 79 6.46 -7.23 -8.33
CA LEU A 79 7.80 -7.77 -8.50
C LEU A 79 7.84 -9.29 -8.30
N ASP A 80 8.67 -9.95 -9.11
CA ASP A 80 8.91 -11.39 -9.02
C ASP A 80 9.82 -11.74 -7.85
N HIS A 81 9.28 -11.66 -6.64
CA HIS A 81 9.96 -12.06 -5.42
C HIS A 81 9.09 -12.98 -4.56
N CYS A 82 9.70 -13.99 -3.93
CA CYS A 82 8.98 -14.96 -3.12
C CYS A 82 8.19 -14.33 -1.96
N LEU A 83 8.73 -13.26 -1.36
CA LEU A 83 8.11 -12.53 -0.25
C LEU A 83 6.82 -11.80 -0.66
N PHE A 84 6.67 -11.45 -1.95
CA PHE A 84 5.47 -10.81 -2.47
C PHE A 84 4.50 -11.86 -3.06
N LYS A 85 5.01 -12.77 -3.89
CA LYS A 85 4.20 -13.81 -4.57
C LYS A 85 3.59 -14.84 -3.63
N LYS A 86 4.28 -15.20 -2.55
CA LYS A 86 3.83 -16.22 -1.58
C LYS A 86 3.35 -15.60 -0.27
N ALA A 87 3.08 -14.29 -0.23
CA ALA A 87 2.59 -13.62 0.97
C ALA A 87 1.22 -14.19 1.41
N PRO A 88 0.99 -14.44 2.71
CA PRO A 88 -0.31 -14.89 3.19
C PRO A 88 -1.42 -13.87 2.90
N ILE A 89 -2.58 -14.37 2.45
CA ILE A 89 -3.75 -13.54 2.15
C ILE A 89 -4.52 -13.23 3.44
N GLY A 90 -5.04 -12.02 3.56
CA GLY A 90 -5.91 -11.59 4.67
C GLY A 90 -5.16 -11.05 5.90
N ILE A 91 -3.84 -10.83 5.79
CA ILE A 91 -3.10 -10.07 6.80
C ILE A 91 -3.60 -8.63 6.80
N ARG A 92 -3.99 -8.14 7.97
CA ARG A 92 -4.43 -6.76 8.15
C ARG A 92 -3.20 -5.87 8.29
N THR A 93 -3.08 -4.87 7.42
CA THR A 93 -1.98 -3.92 7.47
C THR A 93 -2.50 -2.53 7.81
N GLU A 94 -1.84 -1.86 8.75
CA GLU A 94 -2.13 -0.47 9.13
C GLU A 94 -0.85 0.36 9.04
N GLU A 95 -0.92 1.54 8.43
CA GLU A 95 0.17 2.51 8.34
C GLU A 95 -0.27 3.81 9.01
N TRP A 96 0.58 4.40 9.85
CA TRP A 96 0.31 5.68 10.49
C TRP A 96 1.60 6.44 10.77
N TYR A 97 1.46 7.71 11.15
CA TYR A 97 2.56 8.54 11.63
C TYR A 97 2.35 8.87 13.09
N GLU A 98 3.42 8.78 13.87
CA GLU A 98 3.42 9.07 15.29
C GLU A 98 4.52 10.10 15.57
N ARG A 99 4.21 11.14 16.35
CA ARG A 99 5.22 12.13 16.72
C ARG A 99 6.08 11.61 17.87
N ASN A 100 7.40 11.70 17.71
CA ASN A 100 8.32 11.36 18.79
C ASN A 100 8.45 12.51 19.80
N SER A 101 9.18 12.26 20.88
CA SER A 101 9.50 13.25 21.93
C SER A 101 10.25 14.51 21.43
N LYS A 102 10.85 14.46 20.23
CA LYS A 102 11.55 15.58 19.58
C LYS A 102 10.68 16.32 18.55
N GLY A 103 9.43 15.90 18.37
CA GLY A 103 8.48 16.52 17.44
C GLY A 103 8.59 16.06 15.98
N GLU A 104 9.41 15.05 15.69
CA GLU A 104 9.59 14.46 14.35
C GLU A 104 8.48 13.45 14.06
N GLU A 105 7.98 13.41 12.83
CA GLU A 105 6.99 12.41 12.38
C GLU A 105 7.67 11.09 12.04
N ILE A 106 7.34 10.04 12.81
CA ILE A 106 7.87 8.70 12.65
C ILE A 106 6.83 7.84 11.96
N PHE A 107 7.20 7.26 10.82
CA PHE A 107 6.36 6.30 10.12
C PHE A 107 6.35 4.97 10.88
N CYS A 108 5.14 4.48 11.10
CA CYS A 108 4.87 3.22 11.79
C CYS A 108 4.00 2.33 10.90
N LYS A 109 4.24 1.03 10.95
CA LYS A 109 3.44 0.03 10.22
C LYS A 109 3.20 -1.20 11.07
N SER A 110 2.01 -1.78 10.95
CA SER A 110 1.66 -3.04 11.58
C SER A 110 1.10 -4.06 10.58
N TRP A 111 1.32 -5.34 10.89
CA TRP A 111 0.79 -6.50 10.18
C TRP A 111 0.17 -7.43 11.22
N LEU A 112 -1.14 -7.56 11.17
CA LEU A 112 -1.91 -8.34 12.14
C LEU A 112 -2.55 -9.56 11.47
N PRO A 113 -2.74 -10.66 12.21
CA PRO A 113 -3.53 -11.80 11.76
C PRO A 113 -4.96 -11.38 11.35
N LYS A 114 -5.67 -12.28 10.66
CA LYS A 114 -7.04 -12.05 10.19
C LYS A 114 -7.98 -11.68 11.34
N ILE A 115 -9.08 -10.99 11.02
CA ILE A 115 -10.13 -10.70 12.01
C ILE A 115 -10.65 -12.03 12.56
N GLY A 116 -10.62 -12.19 13.88
CA GLY A 116 -11.05 -13.40 14.58
C GLY A 116 -9.91 -14.35 14.96
N ASP A 117 -8.71 -14.19 14.38
CA ASP A 117 -7.53 -14.95 14.81
C ASP A 117 -6.92 -14.32 16.06
N GLU A 118 -6.57 -15.16 17.04
CA GLU A 118 -5.93 -14.73 18.27
C GLU A 118 -4.46 -14.37 18.03
N ILE A 119 -4.02 -13.20 18.53
CA ILE A 119 -2.62 -12.79 18.47
C ILE A 119 -1.85 -13.54 19.56
N LYS A 120 -0.82 -14.30 19.14
CA LYS A 120 0.06 -15.07 20.03
C LYS A 120 1.01 -14.18 20.83
N ALA A 121 1.64 -13.23 20.15
CA ALA A 121 2.63 -12.30 20.70
C ALA A 121 2.86 -11.12 19.74
N ALA A 122 3.48 -10.06 20.24
CA ALA A 122 3.92 -8.91 19.45
C ALA A 122 5.40 -9.07 19.05
N VAL A 123 5.74 -8.74 17.80
CA VAL A 123 7.11 -8.70 17.27
C VAL A 123 7.39 -7.29 16.75
N CYS A 124 8.29 -6.56 17.40
CA CYS A 124 8.67 -5.20 17.02
C CYS A 124 9.99 -5.19 16.24
N PHE A 125 9.99 -4.62 15.05
CA PHE A 125 11.08 -4.67 14.10
C PHE A 125 11.87 -3.37 13.99
N CYS A 126 13.20 -3.47 14.03
CA CYS A 126 14.15 -2.41 13.70
C CYS A 126 14.90 -2.77 12.42
N HIS A 127 14.84 -1.90 11.41
CA HIS A 127 15.46 -2.13 10.10
C HIS A 127 16.95 -1.75 10.07
N GLY A 128 17.68 -2.25 9.07
CA GLY A 128 19.11 -1.97 8.86
C GLY A 128 19.41 -0.57 8.33
N TYR A 129 20.70 -0.20 8.28
CA TYR A 129 21.15 1.09 7.77
C TYR A 129 20.76 1.25 6.31
N GLY A 130 20.04 2.31 5.99
CA GLY A 130 19.59 2.63 4.65
C GLY A 130 18.35 1.85 4.18
N SER A 131 17.84 0.92 4.98
CA SER A 131 16.63 0.17 4.65
C SER A 131 15.34 0.88 5.12
N THR A 132 14.19 0.23 4.89
CA THR A 132 12.84 0.65 5.31
C THR A 132 12.01 -0.59 5.65
N CYS A 133 11.02 -0.43 6.54
CA CYS A 133 10.05 -1.48 6.83
C CYS A 133 8.96 -1.66 5.75
N THR A 134 8.97 -0.86 4.68
CA THR A 134 7.88 -0.80 3.69
C THR A 134 8.06 -1.65 2.44
N PHE A 135 9.26 -2.20 2.21
CA PHE A 135 9.58 -2.98 1.00
C PHE A 135 9.71 -4.48 1.29
N PHE A 136 10.92 -5.08 1.27
CA PHE A 136 11.08 -6.52 1.52
C PHE A 136 10.53 -6.96 2.88
N PHE A 137 10.68 -6.13 3.90
CA PHE A 137 10.15 -6.43 5.23
C PHE A 137 8.62 -6.57 5.25
N ASP A 138 7.89 -5.93 4.35
CA ASP A 138 6.43 -6.09 4.26
C ASP A 138 6.05 -7.56 4.02
N GLY A 139 6.76 -8.25 3.13
CA GLY A 139 6.54 -9.67 2.88
C GLY A 139 7.00 -10.56 4.03
N ILE A 140 8.13 -10.26 4.67
CA ILE A 140 8.61 -10.98 5.87
C ILE A 140 7.60 -10.87 7.01
N ALA A 141 7.13 -9.65 7.28
CA ALA A 141 6.13 -9.36 8.31
C ALA A 141 4.81 -10.07 8.03
N LYS A 142 4.36 -10.14 6.77
CA LYS A 142 3.17 -10.91 6.39
C LYS A 142 3.32 -12.42 6.66
N GLN A 143 4.49 -13.01 6.44
CA GLN A 143 4.72 -14.42 6.79
C GLN A 143 4.66 -14.67 8.29
N ILE A 144 5.30 -13.81 9.08
CA ILE A 144 5.28 -13.89 10.55
C ILE A 144 3.85 -13.66 11.06
N ALA A 145 3.13 -12.67 10.53
CA ALA A 145 1.75 -12.40 10.88
C ALA A 145 0.80 -13.55 10.49
N GLY A 146 1.03 -14.19 9.35
CA GLY A 146 0.31 -15.39 8.92
C GLY A 146 0.49 -16.59 9.86
N SER A 147 1.52 -16.55 10.72
CA SER A 147 1.77 -17.56 11.76
C SER A 147 1.13 -17.22 13.10
N GLY A 148 0.34 -16.14 13.18
CA GLY A 148 -0.45 -15.73 14.36
C GLY A 148 0.19 -14.63 15.22
N TYR A 149 1.21 -13.93 14.73
CA TYR A 149 1.91 -12.87 15.47
C TYR A 149 1.47 -11.47 15.03
N GLY A 150 1.42 -10.51 15.95
CA GLY A 150 1.26 -9.10 15.60
C GLY A 150 2.64 -8.50 15.32
N VAL A 151 2.92 -8.12 14.08
CA VAL A 151 4.22 -7.52 13.72
C VAL A 151 4.06 -6.01 13.65
N TYR A 152 5.01 -5.29 14.22
CA TYR A 152 5.06 -3.84 14.25
C TYR A 152 6.44 -3.37 13.84
N ALA A 153 6.54 -2.29 13.07
CA ALA A 153 7.81 -1.72 12.66
C ALA A 153 7.73 -0.20 12.64
N ILE A 154 8.89 0.43 12.75
CA ILE A 154 9.08 1.85 12.49
C ILE A 154 10.13 2.03 11.42
N ASP A 155 10.01 3.10 10.62
CA ASP A 155 11.18 3.65 9.94
C ASP A 155 11.92 4.57 10.91
N HIS A 156 13.22 4.38 11.07
CA HIS A 156 14.02 5.21 11.97
C HIS A 156 14.12 6.67 11.46
N PRO A 157 14.29 7.66 12.35
CA PRO A 157 14.59 9.04 11.95
C PRO A 157 15.71 9.12 10.91
N GLY A 158 15.45 9.81 9.82
CA GLY A 158 16.37 9.92 8.68
C GLY A 158 16.35 8.74 7.72
N PHE A 159 15.39 7.82 7.80
CA PHE A 159 15.24 6.68 6.89
C PHE A 159 13.78 6.48 6.46
N GLY A 160 13.59 5.75 5.36
CA GLY A 160 12.28 5.39 4.83
C GLY A 160 11.32 6.59 4.75
N LEU A 161 10.16 6.48 5.40
CA LEU A 161 9.11 7.51 5.38
C LEU A 161 9.14 8.48 6.58
N SER A 162 10.03 8.24 7.55
CA SER A 162 10.18 9.06 8.74
C SER A 162 10.91 10.38 8.47
N ASP A 163 10.63 11.39 9.28
CA ASP A 163 11.32 12.67 9.29
C ASP A 163 12.82 12.51 9.59
N GLY A 164 13.59 13.55 9.25
CA GLY A 164 15.04 13.57 9.40
C GLY A 164 15.79 13.53 8.06
N LEU A 165 17.06 13.93 8.12
CA LEU A 165 17.94 13.99 6.96
C LEU A 165 18.34 12.58 6.51
N HIS A 166 18.12 12.25 5.23
CA HIS A 166 18.32 10.87 4.74
C HIS A 166 19.73 10.34 5.02
N GLY A 167 19.81 9.18 5.66
CA GLY A 167 21.07 8.52 6.01
C GLY A 167 21.85 9.19 7.14
N HIS A 168 21.23 10.12 7.88
CA HIS A 168 21.87 10.86 8.97
C HIS A 168 21.38 10.41 10.36
N ILE A 169 22.28 9.78 11.11
CA ILE A 169 22.12 9.48 12.54
C ILE A 169 22.98 10.48 13.33
N PRO A 170 22.36 11.43 14.08
CA PRO A 170 23.08 12.39 14.90
C PRO A 170 23.56 11.81 16.24
N SER A 171 22.86 10.80 16.76
CA SER A 171 23.18 10.06 17.98
C SER A 171 22.55 8.67 17.87
N PHE A 172 23.33 7.62 18.13
CA PHE A 172 22.79 6.26 18.10
C PHE A 172 21.91 5.96 19.32
N ASP A 173 22.20 6.57 20.47
CA ASP A 173 21.37 6.40 21.66
C ASP A 173 19.99 7.06 21.49
N ASP A 174 19.94 8.22 20.81
CA ASP A 174 18.67 8.86 20.43
C ASP A 174 17.84 7.98 19.49
N LEU A 175 18.52 7.24 18.60
CA LEU A 175 17.88 6.29 17.68
C LEU A 175 17.19 5.16 18.45
N ALA A 176 17.87 4.60 19.45
CA ALA A 176 17.33 3.56 20.32
C ALA A 176 16.21 4.09 21.23
N GLU A 177 16.36 5.30 21.79
CA GLU A 177 15.33 5.96 22.60
C GLU A 177 14.07 6.27 21.78
N ASN A 178 14.24 6.68 20.52
CA ASN A 178 13.12 6.83 19.61
C ASN A 178 12.37 5.50 19.42
N ALA A 179 13.10 4.40 19.17
CA ALA A 179 12.48 3.08 19.04
C ALA A 179 11.75 2.64 20.33
N ILE A 180 12.32 2.91 21.50
CA ILE A 180 11.68 2.65 22.81
C ILE A 180 10.36 3.42 22.95
N ASP A 181 10.35 4.72 22.63
CA ASP A 181 9.16 5.57 22.71
C ASP A 181 8.04 5.00 21.83
N GLN A 182 8.34 4.69 20.58
CA GLN A 182 7.37 4.19 19.61
C GLN A 182 6.85 2.79 19.98
N PHE A 183 7.75 1.87 20.34
CA PHE A 183 7.36 0.53 20.75
C PHE A 183 6.61 0.52 22.08
N THR A 184 6.87 1.46 22.98
CA THR A 184 6.09 1.59 24.23
C THR A 184 4.63 1.97 23.93
N LYS A 185 4.40 2.87 22.98
CA LYS A 185 3.05 3.20 22.50
C LYS A 185 2.36 2.00 21.86
N MET A 186 3.08 1.24 21.02
CA MET A 186 2.55 0.03 20.37
C MET A 186 2.22 -1.07 21.40
N LYS A 187 3.11 -1.33 22.37
CA LYS A 187 2.89 -2.26 23.49
C LYS A 187 1.65 -1.89 24.34
N GLY A 188 1.27 -0.61 24.36
CA GLY A 188 0.10 -0.12 25.07
C GLY A 188 -1.24 -0.36 24.38
N ARG A 189 -1.24 -0.86 23.13
CA ARG A 189 -2.48 -1.11 22.38
C ARG A 189 -3.33 -2.22 23.03
N PRO A 190 -4.67 -2.08 23.08
CA PRO A 190 -5.56 -3.01 23.78
C PRO A 190 -5.41 -4.48 23.33
N GLU A 191 -5.19 -4.70 22.03
CA GLU A 191 -5.05 -6.04 21.44
C GLU A 191 -3.75 -6.76 21.82
N LEU A 192 -2.75 -6.03 22.32
CA LEU A 192 -1.45 -6.58 22.74
C LEU A 192 -1.33 -6.74 24.25
N ARG A 193 -2.37 -6.37 25.01
CA ARG A 193 -2.32 -6.34 26.47
C ARG A 193 -2.04 -7.74 27.00
N ASN A 194 -1.04 -7.85 27.88
CA ASN A 194 -0.58 -9.10 28.50
C ASN A 194 -0.06 -10.16 27.53
N LEU A 195 0.27 -9.80 26.28
CA LEU A 195 0.94 -10.71 25.36
C LEU A 195 2.47 -10.63 25.51
N PRO A 196 3.19 -11.73 25.20
CA PRO A 196 4.64 -11.69 25.06
C PRO A 196 5.06 -10.73 23.94
N ARG A 197 6.23 -10.12 24.10
CA ARG A 197 6.76 -9.05 23.25
C ARG A 197 8.20 -9.35 22.87
N PHE A 198 8.47 -9.42 21.58
CA PHE A 198 9.79 -9.76 21.04
C PHE A 198 10.34 -8.61 20.20
N LEU A 199 11.66 -8.45 20.22
CA LEU A 199 12.38 -7.56 19.30
C LEU A 199 12.96 -8.37 18.15
N LEU A 200 12.82 -7.86 16.93
CA LEU A 200 13.49 -8.36 15.74
C LEU A 200 14.37 -7.24 15.16
N GLY A 201 15.65 -7.47 15.00
CA GLY A 201 16.57 -6.48 14.44
C GLY A 201 17.45 -7.07 13.34
N GLN A 202 17.55 -6.36 12.22
CA GLN A 202 18.45 -6.73 11.12
C GLN A 202 19.61 -5.74 11.00
N SER A 203 20.85 -6.23 10.92
CA SER A 203 22.04 -5.38 10.72
C SER A 203 22.16 -4.26 11.77
N MET A 204 22.20 -2.98 11.36
CA MET A 204 22.09 -1.82 12.26
C MET A 204 20.87 -1.89 13.18
N GLY A 205 19.74 -2.39 12.70
CA GLY A 205 18.54 -2.61 13.50
C GLY A 205 18.73 -3.66 14.60
N GLY A 206 19.65 -4.61 14.40
CA GLY A 206 20.11 -5.53 15.45
C GLY A 206 20.87 -4.80 16.56
N ALA A 207 21.71 -3.82 16.21
CA ALA A 207 22.38 -2.95 17.18
C ALA A 207 21.37 -2.09 17.95
N VAL A 208 20.36 -1.55 17.26
CA VAL A 208 19.25 -0.82 17.90
C VAL A 208 18.52 -1.73 18.88
N ALA A 209 18.15 -2.94 18.48
CA ALA A 209 17.45 -3.89 19.36
C ALA A 209 18.29 -4.31 20.58
N LEU A 210 19.60 -4.50 20.42
CA LEU A 210 20.52 -4.73 21.54
C LEU A 210 20.58 -3.52 22.49
N LYS A 211 20.68 -2.30 21.96
CA LYS A 211 20.65 -1.06 22.76
C LYS A 211 19.34 -0.88 23.51
N ILE A 212 18.21 -1.22 22.89
CA ILE A 212 16.90 -1.23 23.56
C ILE A 212 16.93 -2.18 24.76
N HIS A 213 17.39 -3.42 24.57
CA HIS A 213 17.54 -4.39 25.65
C HIS A 213 18.46 -3.88 26.77
N LEU A 214 19.64 -3.33 26.42
CA LEU A 214 20.58 -2.81 27.42
C LEU A 214 20.01 -1.64 28.23
N LYS A 215 19.13 -0.82 27.64
CA LYS A 215 18.42 0.29 28.32
C LYS A 215 17.20 -0.20 29.12
N GLU A 216 16.47 -1.20 28.64
CA GLU A 216 15.27 -1.75 29.28
C GLU A 216 15.32 -3.30 29.43
N PRO A 217 16.18 -3.85 30.31
CA PRO A 217 16.52 -5.29 30.31
C PRO A 217 15.37 -6.26 30.61
N GLN A 218 14.23 -5.75 31.10
CA GLN A 218 13.06 -6.52 31.52
C GLN A 218 11.79 -6.15 30.73
N ALA A 219 11.89 -5.28 29.73
CA ALA A 219 10.72 -4.78 28.99
C ALA A 219 10.26 -5.70 27.83
N TRP A 220 11.06 -6.72 27.52
CA TRP A 220 10.90 -7.62 26.37
C TRP A 220 11.08 -9.07 26.82
N ASP A 221 10.47 -10.00 26.08
CA ASP A 221 10.47 -11.44 26.38
C ASP A 221 11.48 -12.22 25.52
N GLY A 222 12.07 -11.57 24.51
CA GLY A 222 13.12 -12.17 23.69
C GLY A 222 13.61 -11.28 22.55
N LEU A 223 14.76 -11.65 22.01
CA LEU A 223 15.50 -10.91 21.00
C LEU A 223 15.86 -11.82 19.82
N ILE A 224 15.47 -11.42 18.61
CA ILE A 224 15.78 -12.10 17.35
C ILE A 224 16.66 -11.17 16.53
N LEU A 225 17.83 -11.65 16.14
CA LEU A 225 18.85 -10.86 15.45
C LEU A 225 19.24 -11.53 14.13
N ALA A 226 19.07 -10.81 13.03
CA ALA A 226 19.51 -11.24 11.70
C ALA A 226 20.74 -10.43 11.27
N ALA A 227 21.87 -11.11 11.05
CA ALA A 227 23.17 -10.51 10.71
C ALA A 227 23.49 -9.23 11.53
N PRO A 228 23.45 -9.27 12.88
CA PRO A 228 23.49 -8.07 13.72
C PRO A 228 24.84 -7.35 13.72
N MET A 229 24.79 -6.03 13.68
CA MET A 229 25.95 -5.17 13.94
C MET A 229 26.24 -5.11 15.45
N CYS A 230 27.19 -5.90 15.96
CA CYS A 230 27.52 -5.89 17.40
C CYS A 230 29.02 -5.88 17.74
N LYS A 231 29.91 -5.97 16.76
CA LYS A 231 31.36 -5.80 16.92
C LYS A 231 31.99 -5.29 15.62
N ILE A 232 33.07 -4.51 15.75
CA ILE A 232 33.87 -4.06 14.61
C ILE A 232 34.88 -5.17 14.30
N SER A 233 34.85 -5.72 13.10
CA SER A 233 35.90 -6.64 12.66
C SER A 233 37.25 -5.91 12.67
N GLU A 234 38.30 -6.55 13.20
CA GLU A 234 39.63 -5.94 13.31
C GLU A 234 40.20 -5.57 11.93
N ASP A 235 39.79 -6.26 10.87
CA ASP A 235 40.20 -6.00 9.48
C ASP A 235 39.63 -4.68 8.91
N VAL A 236 38.55 -4.16 9.50
CA VAL A 236 37.80 -2.98 9.00
C VAL A 236 38.00 -1.75 9.91
N LYS A 237 38.69 -1.92 11.05
CA LYS A 237 38.87 -0.89 12.06
C LYS A 237 39.84 0.20 11.57
N PRO A 238 39.43 1.48 11.52
CA PRO A 238 40.33 2.56 11.12
C PRO A 238 41.51 2.69 12.10
N PRO A 239 42.72 3.04 11.64
CA PRO A 239 43.85 3.33 12.52
C PRO A 239 43.49 4.41 13.55
N PRO A 240 44.00 4.36 14.80
CA PRO A 240 43.58 5.27 15.87
C PRO A 240 43.69 6.77 15.54
N LEU A 241 44.69 7.17 14.77
CA LEU A 241 44.86 8.56 14.31
C LEU A 241 43.77 8.98 13.32
N VAL A 242 43.44 8.09 12.38
CA VAL A 242 42.35 8.30 11.41
C VAL A 242 41.02 8.40 12.14
N LEU A 243 40.78 7.54 13.13
CA LEU A 243 39.57 7.59 13.95
C LEU A 243 39.44 8.92 14.70
N LYS A 244 40.51 9.42 15.33
CA LYS A 244 40.50 10.74 15.99
C LYS A 244 40.21 11.88 15.02
N ALA A 245 40.80 11.84 13.83
CA ALA A 245 40.54 12.83 12.78
C ALA A 245 39.08 12.77 12.30
N LEU A 246 38.52 11.58 12.08
CA LEU A 246 37.11 11.40 11.70
C LEU A 246 36.16 11.92 12.78
N ILE A 247 36.43 11.66 14.06
CA ILE A 247 35.64 12.19 15.18
C ILE A 247 35.67 13.72 15.18
N LEU A 248 36.84 14.34 15.07
CA LEU A 248 36.99 15.81 15.01
C LEU A 248 36.27 16.41 13.79
N MET A 249 36.40 15.77 12.63
CA MET A 249 35.71 16.22 11.42
C MET A 249 34.19 16.04 11.56
N SER A 250 33.72 15.02 12.28
CA SER A 250 32.29 14.76 12.48
C SER A 250 31.58 15.80 13.34
N THR A 251 32.30 16.46 14.25
CA THR A 251 31.77 17.58 15.03
C THR A 251 31.71 18.87 14.21
N LEU A 252 32.67 19.09 13.30
CA LEU A 252 32.71 20.28 12.44
C LEU A 252 31.76 20.18 11.23
N PHE A 253 31.68 19.00 10.61
CA PHE A 253 30.92 18.76 9.37
C PHE A 253 30.04 17.49 9.48
N PRO A 254 29.09 17.42 10.42
CA PRO A 254 28.36 16.19 10.75
C PRO A 254 27.57 15.59 9.57
N LYS A 255 27.07 16.45 8.68
CA LYS A 255 26.20 16.09 7.55
C LYS A 255 26.97 15.79 6.26
N ALA A 256 28.29 15.98 6.25
CA ALA A 256 29.11 15.82 5.05
C ALA A 256 29.20 14.36 4.60
N LYS A 257 29.15 14.16 3.28
CA LYS A 257 29.30 12.89 2.57
C LYS A 257 30.75 12.80 2.08
N LEU A 258 31.63 12.19 2.88
CA LEU A 258 33.10 12.19 2.63
C LEU A 258 33.67 10.80 2.31
N PHE A 259 32.88 9.74 2.48
CA PHE A 259 33.32 8.38 2.19
C PHE A 259 33.06 8.04 0.73
N PRO A 260 33.99 7.38 0.02
CA PRO A 260 33.80 7.03 -1.38
C PRO A 260 32.58 6.12 -1.55
N LYS A 261 31.73 6.41 -2.55
CA LYS A 261 30.60 5.55 -2.90
C LYS A 261 31.16 4.23 -3.46
N ARG A 262 30.90 3.12 -2.77
CA ARG A 262 31.18 1.76 -3.25
C ARG A 262 29.84 1.07 -3.44
N ASP A 263 29.61 0.46 -4.59
CA ASP A 263 28.47 -0.45 -4.73
C ASP A 263 28.78 -1.70 -3.92
N LEU A 264 28.07 -1.85 -2.80
CA LEU A 264 28.22 -2.98 -1.89
C LEU A 264 27.12 -4.03 -2.11
N SER A 265 26.16 -3.79 -3.02
CA SER A 265 24.99 -4.65 -3.22
C SER A 265 25.34 -6.10 -3.57
N GLU A 266 26.52 -6.36 -4.17
CA GLU A 266 27.01 -7.72 -4.43
C GLU A 266 27.38 -8.51 -3.16
N PHE A 267 27.67 -7.82 -2.06
CA PHE A 267 27.97 -8.45 -0.78
C PHE A 267 26.73 -8.66 0.09
N PHE A 268 25.65 -7.94 -0.21
CA PHE A 268 24.38 -8.04 0.52
C PHE A 268 23.56 -9.25 0.07
N PHE A 269 23.45 -9.45 -1.25
CA PHE A 269 22.54 -10.42 -1.87
C PHE A 269 23.31 -11.59 -2.48
N ARG A 270 22.96 -12.81 -2.09
CA ARG A 270 23.50 -14.03 -2.70
C ARG A 270 22.89 -14.28 -4.07
N ASP A 271 21.58 -14.07 -4.20
CA ASP A 271 20.83 -14.26 -5.44
C ASP A 271 20.85 -12.97 -6.30
N PRO A 272 21.49 -12.99 -7.48
CA PRO A 272 21.57 -11.80 -8.34
C PRO A 272 20.21 -11.31 -8.84
N SER A 273 19.21 -12.20 -8.97
CA SER A 273 17.87 -11.79 -9.41
C SER A 273 17.20 -10.91 -8.36
N LYS A 274 17.33 -11.27 -7.08
CA LYS A 274 16.81 -10.49 -5.93
C LYS A 274 17.58 -9.19 -5.73
N ARG A 275 18.89 -9.19 -6.00
CA ARG A 275 19.70 -7.97 -6.02
C ARG A 275 19.14 -6.92 -6.99
N LYS A 276 18.77 -7.32 -8.21
CA LYS A 276 18.18 -6.38 -9.20
C LYS A 276 16.88 -5.75 -8.70
N LEU A 277 16.09 -6.50 -7.92
CA LEU A 277 14.85 -5.98 -7.36
C LEU A 277 15.06 -4.85 -6.33
N CYS A 278 16.27 -4.72 -5.78
CA CYS A 278 16.61 -3.63 -4.85
C CYS A 278 16.60 -2.26 -5.53
N GLU A 279 16.75 -2.19 -6.85
CA GLU A 279 16.66 -0.93 -7.59
C GLU A 279 15.26 -0.30 -7.47
N TYR A 280 14.23 -1.13 -7.27
CA TYR A 280 12.85 -0.71 -7.03
C TYR A 280 12.60 -0.25 -5.60
N ASP A 281 13.53 -0.46 -4.65
CA ASP A 281 13.49 0.21 -3.35
C ASP A 281 13.96 1.67 -3.52
N VAL A 282 13.06 2.49 -4.03
CA VAL A 282 13.40 3.87 -4.40
C VAL A 282 13.65 4.79 -3.22
N ILE A 283 13.18 4.42 -2.02
CA ILE A 283 13.37 5.20 -0.80
C ILE A 283 14.51 4.70 0.08
N CYS A 284 15.15 3.59 -0.29
CA CYS A 284 16.39 3.12 0.32
C CYS A 284 17.48 4.20 0.21
N TYR A 285 18.33 4.30 1.23
CA TYR A 285 19.48 5.19 1.22
C TYR A 285 20.64 4.52 0.49
N ASP A 286 20.97 5.02 -0.70
CA ASP A 286 21.99 4.47 -1.60
C ASP A 286 23.21 5.39 -1.79
N ASP A 287 23.34 6.43 -0.96
CA ASP A 287 24.39 7.45 -1.06
C ASP A 287 25.52 7.24 -0.04
N GLN A 288 26.58 8.02 -0.17
CA GLN A 288 27.74 7.99 0.72
C GLN A 288 27.35 8.27 2.16
N THR A 289 27.75 7.38 3.08
CA THR A 289 27.52 7.53 4.52
C THR A 289 27.95 8.92 5.01
N ARG A 290 27.11 9.53 5.85
CA ARG A 290 27.42 10.83 6.44
C ARG A 290 28.42 10.70 7.58
N LEU A 291 29.26 11.70 7.75
CA LEU A 291 30.41 11.63 8.65
C LEU A 291 30.04 11.35 10.12
N LYS A 292 29.06 12.08 10.66
CA LYS A 292 28.58 11.83 12.04
C LYS A 292 27.99 10.44 12.18
N THR A 293 27.28 9.96 11.17
CA THR A 293 26.66 8.64 11.16
C THR A 293 27.69 7.52 11.20
N ALA A 294 28.77 7.62 10.40
CA ALA A 294 29.87 6.66 10.49
C ALA A 294 30.48 6.60 11.89
N VAL A 295 30.69 7.75 12.55
CA VAL A 295 31.19 7.82 13.92
C VAL A 295 30.21 7.21 14.92
N GLU A 296 28.92 7.50 14.79
CA GLU A 296 27.88 6.95 15.67
C GLU A 296 27.74 5.43 15.53
N LEU A 297 27.84 4.87 14.32
CA LEU A 297 27.84 3.41 14.12
C LEU A 297 29.04 2.74 14.78
N LEU A 298 30.24 3.33 14.69
CA LEU A 298 31.45 2.84 15.36
C LEU A 298 31.31 2.91 16.88
N ASN A 299 30.80 4.03 17.41
CA ASN A 299 30.58 4.22 18.84
C ASN A 299 29.54 3.24 19.40
N ALA A 300 28.43 3.05 18.70
CA ALA A 300 27.38 2.11 19.08
C ALA A 300 27.90 0.67 19.15
N THR A 301 28.67 0.27 18.13
CA THR A 301 29.26 -1.07 18.07
C THR A 301 30.22 -1.31 19.23
N ARG A 302 31.10 -0.34 19.53
CA ARG A 302 32.01 -0.42 20.67
C ARG A 302 31.27 -0.48 22.01
N ASP A 303 30.21 0.31 22.16
CA ASP A 303 29.42 0.30 23.39
C ASP A 303 28.68 -1.03 23.61
N ILE A 304 28.12 -1.61 22.54
CA ILE A 304 27.49 -2.94 22.58
C ILE A 304 28.53 -4.01 22.92
N GLU A 305 29.71 -3.98 22.30
CA GLU A 305 30.79 -4.93 22.56
C GLU A 305 31.21 -4.93 24.04
N MET A 306 31.29 -3.76 24.68
CA MET A 306 31.63 -3.62 26.10
C MET A 306 30.55 -4.09 27.07
N GLN A 307 29.33 -4.33 26.59
CA GLN A 307 28.16 -4.66 27.42
C GLN A 307 27.48 -5.96 26.98
N VAL A 308 28.13 -6.74 26.13
CA VAL A 308 27.60 -7.98 25.56
C VAL A 308 27.26 -9.01 26.66
N ASP A 309 28.02 -9.00 27.75
CA ASP A 309 27.85 -9.82 28.94
C ASP A 309 26.56 -9.50 29.72
N LYS A 310 25.92 -8.35 29.45
CA LYS A 310 24.63 -7.96 30.05
C LYS A 310 23.43 -8.40 29.22
N VAL A 311 23.63 -9.01 28.05
CA VAL A 311 22.54 -9.50 27.20
C VAL A 311 21.94 -10.76 27.80
N SER A 312 20.79 -10.61 28.47
CA SER A 312 20.16 -11.63 29.31
C SER A 312 18.86 -12.23 28.74
N LEU A 313 18.24 -11.59 27.74
CA LEU A 313 17.00 -12.08 27.13
C LEU A 313 17.19 -13.41 26.39
N PRO A 314 16.13 -14.23 26.27
CA PRO A 314 16.08 -15.30 25.28
C PRO A 314 16.51 -14.77 23.91
N LEU A 315 17.49 -15.42 23.28
CA LEU A 315 18.23 -14.87 22.14
C LEU A 315 18.26 -15.83 20.96
N LEU A 316 17.79 -15.40 19.80
CA LEU A 316 17.99 -16.07 18.52
C LEU A 316 18.91 -15.22 17.63
N ILE A 317 20.03 -15.78 17.20
CA ILE A 317 20.94 -15.15 16.25
C ILE A 317 20.95 -15.96 14.96
N LEU A 318 20.69 -15.28 13.84
CA LEU A 318 20.61 -15.83 12.49
C LEU A 318 21.64 -15.11 11.63
N HIS A 319 22.53 -15.84 10.95
CA HIS A 319 23.60 -15.21 10.16
C HIS A 319 23.98 -16.07 8.96
N GLY A 320 24.20 -15.48 7.79
CA GLY A 320 24.85 -16.15 6.67
C GLY A 320 26.33 -16.39 6.97
N ASP A 321 26.86 -17.59 6.74
CA ASP A 321 28.27 -17.89 7.05
C ASP A 321 29.28 -17.26 6.06
N ALA A 322 28.80 -16.73 4.94
CA ALA A 322 29.58 -16.06 3.89
C ALA A 322 29.32 -14.55 3.85
N ASP A 323 28.70 -13.99 4.89
CA ASP A 323 28.49 -12.55 5.03
C ASP A 323 29.84 -11.79 5.10
N LYS A 324 30.00 -10.80 4.21
CA LYS A 324 31.19 -9.93 4.13
C LYS A 324 30.91 -8.51 4.61
N VAL A 325 29.66 -8.18 4.92
CA VAL A 325 29.22 -6.88 5.43
C VAL A 325 29.33 -6.89 6.95
N THR A 326 28.74 -7.90 7.60
CA THR A 326 28.95 -8.17 9.03
C THR A 326 29.61 -9.53 9.18
N ASP A 327 30.80 -9.57 9.76
CA ASP A 327 31.54 -10.82 9.91
C ASP A 327 30.76 -11.80 10.85
N PRO A 328 30.48 -13.05 10.45
CA PRO A 328 29.76 -14.03 11.27
C PRO A 328 30.43 -14.33 12.61
N THR A 329 31.74 -14.10 12.75
CA THR A 329 32.46 -14.21 14.03
C THR A 329 31.92 -13.24 15.09
N VAL A 330 31.34 -12.12 14.67
CA VAL A 330 30.66 -11.15 15.54
C VAL A 330 29.43 -11.77 16.20
N SER A 331 28.66 -12.56 15.45
CA SER A 331 27.52 -13.30 16.00
C SER A 331 27.92 -14.46 16.90
N LYS A 332 29.05 -15.14 16.60
CA LYS A 332 29.64 -16.13 17.50
C LYS A 332 30.07 -15.49 18.82
N PHE A 333 30.75 -14.35 18.75
CA PHE A 333 31.18 -13.58 19.92
C PHE A 333 29.98 -13.19 20.80
N LEU A 334 28.91 -12.64 20.21
CA LEU A 334 27.67 -12.31 20.93
C LEU A 334 27.05 -13.55 21.59
N HIS A 335 26.96 -14.67 20.86
CA HIS A 335 26.42 -15.91 21.39
C HIS A 335 27.24 -16.44 22.58
N GLU A 336 28.56 -16.41 22.50
CA GLU A 336 29.45 -16.92 23.54
C GLU A 336 29.40 -16.06 24.81
N HIS A 337 29.41 -14.74 24.66
CA HIS A 337 29.59 -13.82 25.80
C HIS A 337 28.27 -13.34 26.43
N ALA A 338 27.13 -13.44 25.74
CA ALA A 338 25.83 -13.10 26.33
C ALA A 338 25.50 -13.99 27.55
N ILE A 339 25.05 -13.39 28.65
CA ILE A 339 24.67 -14.11 29.89
C ILE A 339 23.37 -14.91 29.76
N SER A 340 22.59 -14.64 28.71
CA SER A 340 21.36 -15.37 28.41
C SER A 340 21.54 -16.89 28.49
N GLN A 341 20.66 -17.54 29.26
CA GLN A 341 20.64 -18.99 29.42
C GLN A 341 19.91 -19.69 28.27
N ASP A 342 19.06 -18.94 27.56
CA ASP A 342 18.27 -19.43 26.45
C ASP A 342 18.72 -18.73 25.16
N LYS A 343 19.78 -19.26 24.55
CA LYS A 343 20.40 -18.66 23.36
C LYS A 343 20.67 -19.70 22.28
N ALA A 344 20.43 -19.30 21.04
CA ALA A 344 20.69 -20.12 19.86
C ALA A 344 21.34 -19.28 18.75
N LEU A 345 22.38 -19.84 18.13
CA LEU A 345 23.00 -19.31 16.93
C LEU A 345 22.78 -20.29 15.77
N LYS A 346 22.22 -19.79 14.67
CA LYS A 346 22.07 -20.53 13.41
C LYS A 346 22.85 -19.83 12.31
N LEU A 347 23.82 -20.56 11.76
CA LEU A 347 24.59 -20.14 10.59
C LEU A 347 24.02 -20.80 9.34
N TYR A 348 23.74 -20.00 8.31
CA TYR A 348 23.18 -20.47 7.04
C TYR A 348 24.29 -20.65 6.01
N PRO A 349 24.57 -21.89 5.54
CA PRO A 349 25.67 -22.16 4.62
C PRO A 349 25.58 -21.45 3.27
N GLY A 350 26.65 -20.76 2.90
CA GLY A 350 26.77 -19.88 1.75
C GLY A 350 25.91 -18.62 1.82
N GLY A 351 25.23 -18.36 2.95
CA GLY A 351 24.35 -17.20 3.11
C GLY A 351 25.14 -15.89 3.20
N TYR A 352 24.61 -14.83 2.60
CA TYR A 352 25.21 -13.48 2.63
C TYR A 352 24.54 -12.62 3.72
N HIS A 353 24.63 -11.28 3.65
CA HIS A 353 24.08 -10.38 4.67
C HIS A 353 22.55 -10.39 4.76
N CYS A 354 21.87 -10.32 3.62
CA CYS A 354 20.41 -10.23 3.52
C CYS A 354 19.76 -11.62 3.55
N ILE A 355 19.93 -12.39 4.63
CA ILE A 355 19.40 -13.76 4.73
C ILE A 355 17.86 -13.85 4.73
N LEU A 356 17.14 -12.76 5.02
CA LEU A 356 15.68 -12.74 5.07
C LEU A 356 15.04 -12.42 3.72
N GLU A 357 15.80 -11.84 2.79
CA GLU A 357 15.27 -11.26 1.56
C GLU A 357 16.15 -11.47 0.32
N GLY A 358 17.42 -11.88 0.49
CA GLY A 358 18.43 -11.86 -0.58
C GLY A 358 19.13 -13.18 -0.86
N ASP A 359 18.60 -14.30 -0.34
CA ASP A 359 19.08 -15.66 -0.61
C ASP A 359 18.10 -16.42 -1.54
N THR A 360 18.36 -17.69 -1.84
CA THR A 360 17.40 -18.59 -2.50
C THR A 360 16.05 -18.60 -1.78
N ASP A 361 14.96 -18.84 -2.52
CA ASP A 361 13.61 -18.87 -1.96
C ASP A 361 13.50 -19.84 -0.79
N GLU A 362 14.09 -21.02 -0.94
CA GLU A 362 14.11 -22.08 0.06
C GLU A 362 14.80 -21.62 1.35
N ASN A 363 15.96 -20.94 1.23
CA ASN A 363 16.68 -20.43 2.40
C ASN A 363 15.92 -19.30 3.07
N ILE A 364 15.33 -18.36 2.31
CA ILE A 364 14.51 -17.27 2.87
C ILE A 364 13.38 -17.86 3.72
N PHE A 365 12.61 -18.82 3.19
CA PHE A 365 11.53 -19.44 3.97
C PHE A 365 12.06 -20.29 5.14
N THR A 366 13.22 -20.93 5.00
CA THR A 366 13.86 -21.65 6.11
C THR A 366 14.18 -20.70 7.27
N VAL A 367 14.75 -19.53 6.97
CA VAL A 367 15.09 -18.51 7.97
C VAL A 367 13.82 -17.99 8.66
N ILE A 368 12.77 -17.67 7.90
CA ILE A 368 11.49 -17.22 8.45
C ILE A 368 10.83 -18.30 9.31
N ASN A 369 10.84 -19.56 8.86
CA ASN A 369 10.30 -20.68 9.62
C ASN A 369 11.06 -20.92 10.92
N ASP A 370 12.37 -20.70 10.91
CA ASP A 370 13.20 -20.79 12.11
C ASP A 370 12.87 -19.69 13.13
N ILE A 371 12.55 -18.47 12.67
CA ILE A 371 12.03 -17.39 13.51
C ILE A 371 10.70 -17.80 14.14
N VAL A 372 9.75 -18.27 13.32
CA VAL A 372 8.42 -18.67 13.79
C VAL A 372 8.50 -19.84 14.77
N ALA A 373 9.30 -20.87 14.48
CA ALA A 373 9.49 -22.01 15.37
C ALA A 373 10.10 -21.60 16.72
N TRP A 374 11.04 -20.66 16.71
CA TRP A 374 11.63 -20.13 17.94
C TRP A 374 10.64 -19.31 18.76
N LEU A 375 9.79 -18.52 18.11
CA LEU A 375 8.70 -17.80 18.76
C LEU A 375 7.66 -18.77 19.34
N ASP A 376 7.22 -19.78 18.58
CA ASP A 376 6.21 -20.75 19.01
C ASP A 376 6.66 -21.53 20.26
N ALA A 377 7.97 -21.82 20.38
CA ALA A 377 8.54 -22.46 21.56
C ALA A 377 8.48 -21.60 22.84
N ARG A 378 8.27 -20.28 22.72
CA ARG A 378 8.29 -19.31 23.82
C ARG A 378 6.95 -18.64 24.10
N VAL A 379 5.96 -18.86 23.25
CA VAL A 379 4.58 -18.49 23.53
C VAL A 379 3.86 -19.71 24.11
N ALA A 380 3.41 -19.63 25.37
CA ALA A 380 2.70 -20.75 25.99
C ALA A 380 1.43 -21.10 25.20
N PRO A 381 1.13 -22.39 24.96
CA PRO A 381 -0.17 -22.78 24.44
C PRO A 381 -1.22 -22.42 25.50
N LYS A 382 -2.14 -21.50 25.17
CA LYS A 382 -3.32 -21.27 26.02
C LYS A 382 -4.03 -22.61 26.20
N SER A 383 -4.04 -23.10 27.43
CA SER A 383 -4.75 -24.30 27.86
C SER A 383 -6.25 -24.07 27.64
N GLY A 384 -6.79 -24.52 26.49
CA GLY A 384 -8.21 -24.33 26.25
C GLY A 384 -8.79 -24.62 24.87
N LEU A 385 -8.06 -25.08 23.87
CA LEU A 385 -8.67 -25.68 22.68
C LEU A 385 -7.76 -26.75 22.10
N LYS A 386 -8.24 -28.00 22.11
CA LYS A 386 -7.61 -29.11 21.39
C LYS A 386 -7.67 -28.81 19.90
N HIS A 387 -6.67 -28.09 19.38
CA HIS A 387 -6.42 -28.06 17.95
C HIS A 387 -5.86 -29.43 17.55
N ARG A 388 -6.65 -30.12 16.75
CA ARG A 388 -6.43 -31.49 16.28
C ARG A 388 -5.09 -31.53 15.55
N GLN A 389 -4.07 -32.16 16.16
CA GLN A 389 -2.81 -32.45 15.49
C GLN A 389 -3.09 -33.19 14.17
N ARG A 390 -2.81 -32.54 13.04
CA ARG A 390 -2.67 -33.25 11.76
C ARG A 390 -1.31 -33.94 11.76
N LYS A 391 -1.29 -35.23 12.12
CA LYS A 391 -0.15 -36.12 11.83
C LYS A 391 -0.16 -36.48 10.32
N PRO A 392 1.03 -36.68 9.71
CA PRO A 392 1.16 -36.98 8.29
C PRO A 392 0.71 -38.43 8.03
N TYR A 393 -0.22 -38.63 7.10
CA TYR A 393 -0.72 -39.97 6.77
C TYR A 393 0.06 -40.55 5.58
N ILE A 394 1.04 -41.40 5.88
CA ILE A 394 1.61 -42.37 4.93
C ILE A 394 1.54 -43.76 5.60
N ARG A 395 0.55 -44.59 5.21
CA ARG A 395 0.73 -45.99 4.77
C ARG A 395 -0.58 -46.80 4.69
N LYS A 396 -0.66 -47.55 3.59
CA LYS A 396 -1.17 -48.94 3.44
C LYS A 396 -2.56 -49.26 3.98
N LEU A 397 -3.50 -49.44 3.05
CA LEU A 397 -4.66 -50.32 3.23
C LEU A 397 -4.39 -51.65 2.53
N TYR A 398 -4.25 -52.71 3.33
CA TYR A 398 -4.60 -54.08 2.97
C TYR A 398 -5.82 -54.47 3.81
N GLY A 399 -6.85 -54.96 3.12
CA GLY A 399 -7.99 -55.78 3.52
C GLY A 399 -8.53 -55.77 4.97
N ARG A 400 -9.85 -55.53 5.10
CA ARG A 400 -10.81 -56.63 5.35
C ARG A 400 -12.26 -56.13 5.35
N ASN A 401 -13.10 -57.00 4.80
CA ASN A 401 -14.55 -56.97 4.72
C ASN A 401 -15.27 -56.67 6.05
N SER A 402 -16.38 -55.95 5.96
CA SER A 402 -17.64 -56.39 6.55
C SER A 402 -18.83 -55.71 5.88
N GLU A 403 -19.68 -56.55 5.29
CA GLU A 403 -21.02 -56.24 4.82
C GLU A 403 -21.94 -55.89 6.00
N LYS A 404 -22.89 -54.96 5.80
CA LYS A 404 -24.32 -55.19 6.11
C LYS A 404 -25.23 -54.05 5.60
N ARG A 405 -26.35 -54.50 5.03
CA ARG A 405 -27.49 -53.78 4.44
C ARG A 405 -28.33 -52.99 5.47
N CYS A 406 -28.95 -51.89 5.02
CA CYS A 406 -30.39 -51.57 5.16
C CYS A 406 -30.69 -50.30 4.32
N SER A 407 -31.15 -50.43 3.06
CA SER A 407 -32.54 -50.31 2.57
C SER A 407 -33.25 -48.95 2.78
N ARG A 408 -33.44 -48.24 1.65
CA ARG A 408 -34.68 -47.61 1.08
C ARG A 408 -35.56 -46.81 2.07
N THR A 409 -35.88 -45.53 1.85
CA THR A 409 -36.70 -44.90 0.77
C THR A 409 -36.59 -43.38 0.99
N LEU A 410 -36.35 -42.47 0.03
CA LEU A 410 -37.22 -41.96 -1.03
C LEU A 410 -36.37 -41.09 -1.99
N SER A 411 -36.51 -41.33 -3.30
CA SER A 411 -36.12 -40.42 -4.39
C SER A 411 -37.27 -39.41 -4.62
N ASN A 412 -37.23 -38.29 -5.33
CA ASN A 412 -36.37 -37.58 -6.28
C ASN A 412 -36.64 -36.07 -5.97
N TYR A 413 -35.73 -35.12 -6.12
CA TYR A 413 -35.46 -34.36 -7.34
C TYR A 413 -34.23 -33.50 -7.04
N PHE A 414 -33.08 -33.75 -7.68
CA PHE A 414 -32.04 -32.76 -7.99
C PHE A 414 -31.00 -33.50 -8.85
N CYS A 415 -31.15 -33.39 -10.18
CA CYS A 415 -30.16 -33.84 -11.14
C CYS A 415 -29.20 -32.68 -11.41
N TYR A 416 -28.00 -32.73 -10.83
CA TYR A 416 -26.82 -32.07 -11.39
C TYR A 416 -25.91 -33.15 -12.00
N PRO A 417 -25.38 -32.96 -13.22
CA PRO A 417 -24.45 -33.92 -13.80
C PRO A 417 -23.13 -33.95 -13.02
N LYS A 418 -22.75 -35.16 -12.60
CA LYS A 418 -21.45 -35.48 -12.00
C LYS A 418 -20.33 -35.28 -13.02
N ILE A 419 -19.34 -34.48 -12.68
CA ILE A 419 -18.03 -34.47 -13.36
C ILE A 419 -17.29 -35.77 -12.98
N PRO A 420 -16.74 -36.55 -13.93
CA PRO A 420 -16.04 -37.80 -13.61
C PRO A 420 -14.68 -37.54 -12.96
N ASN A 421 -14.39 -38.28 -11.88
CA ASN A 421 -13.08 -38.37 -11.25
C ASN A 421 -12.08 -39.04 -12.22
N VAL A 422 -11.02 -38.32 -12.60
CA VAL A 422 -9.87 -38.89 -13.31
C VAL A 422 -8.72 -39.10 -12.30
N PRO A 423 -8.08 -40.29 -12.21
CA PRO A 423 -6.99 -40.53 -11.27
C PRO A 423 -5.70 -39.84 -11.74
N TRP A 424 -5.01 -39.17 -10.82
CA TRP A 424 -3.67 -38.62 -11.03
C TRP A 424 -2.64 -39.75 -11.10
N SER A 425 -2.22 -40.12 -12.31
CA SER A 425 -0.95 -40.81 -12.56
C SER A 425 0.07 -39.80 -13.10
N GLY A 426 1.24 -39.74 -12.48
CA GLY A 426 2.30 -38.80 -12.82
C GLY A 426 2.66 -38.78 -14.29
N ALA A 427 2.46 -37.63 -14.93
CA ALA A 427 3.08 -37.26 -16.19
C ALA A 427 3.27 -35.74 -16.19
N LYS A 428 4.47 -35.31 -16.57
CA LYS A 428 4.91 -33.92 -16.71
C LYS A 428 3.83 -33.05 -17.38
N THR A 429 3.23 -32.11 -16.65
CA THR A 429 2.25 -31.17 -17.22
C THR A 429 2.98 -29.97 -17.83
N ARG A 430 2.86 -29.84 -19.15
CA ARG A 430 2.98 -28.60 -19.92
C ARG A 430 2.01 -27.54 -19.34
N PRO A 431 2.25 -26.23 -19.54
CA PRO A 431 1.32 -25.20 -19.10
C PRO A 431 -0.08 -25.49 -19.64
N TYR A 432 -1.08 -25.42 -18.78
CA TYR A 432 -2.48 -25.54 -19.13
C TYR A 432 -2.88 -24.30 -19.94
N ASP A 433 -3.21 -24.50 -21.22
CA ASP A 433 -4.02 -23.53 -21.97
C ASP A 433 -5.41 -23.49 -21.30
N LEU A 434 -5.68 -22.43 -20.55
CA LEU A 434 -7.03 -22.06 -20.19
C LEU A 434 -7.67 -21.48 -21.46
N ASN A 435 -8.68 -22.17 -21.99
CA ASN A 435 -9.46 -21.66 -23.11
C ASN A 435 -10.11 -20.32 -22.72
N ASP A 436 -10.10 -19.36 -23.66
CA ASP A 436 -10.58 -17.98 -23.57
C ASP A 436 -11.96 -17.86 -22.87
N GLU A 437 -12.88 -18.79 -23.17
CA GLU A 437 -14.25 -18.84 -22.63
C GLU A 437 -14.31 -18.93 -21.08
N SER A 438 -13.29 -19.51 -20.44
CA SER A 438 -13.28 -19.65 -18.97
C SER A 438 -12.87 -18.37 -18.24
N MET A 439 -12.12 -17.47 -18.90
CA MET A 439 -11.79 -16.16 -18.33
C MET A 439 -12.96 -15.19 -18.45
N ASP A 440 -13.69 -15.20 -19.57
CA ASP A 440 -14.85 -14.33 -19.79
C ASP A 440 -15.94 -14.57 -18.73
N ILE A 441 -16.22 -15.84 -18.41
CA ILE A 441 -17.20 -16.21 -17.36
C ILE A 441 -16.82 -15.62 -16.01
N VAL A 442 -15.54 -15.61 -15.65
CA VAL A 442 -15.06 -15.08 -14.36
C VAL A 442 -15.16 -13.56 -14.31
N VAL A 443 -14.84 -12.85 -15.40
CA VAL A 443 -14.93 -11.38 -15.45
C VAL A 443 -16.38 -10.92 -15.39
N ILE A 444 -17.28 -11.56 -16.14
CA ILE A 444 -18.72 -11.28 -16.12
C ILE A 444 -19.28 -11.47 -14.70
N GLN A 445 -18.89 -12.56 -14.02
CA GLN A 445 -19.36 -12.85 -12.65
C GLN A 445 -18.93 -11.80 -11.62
N ILE A 446 -17.84 -11.05 -11.86
CA ILE A 446 -17.39 -9.99 -10.94
C ILE A 446 -18.08 -8.65 -11.22
N LEU A 447 -18.31 -8.29 -12.50
CA LEU A 447 -19.05 -7.07 -12.85
C LEU A 447 -20.51 -7.11 -12.34
N GLU A 448 -21.10 -8.30 -12.32
CA GLU A 448 -22.44 -8.54 -11.78
C GLU A 448 -22.49 -8.57 -10.24
N TYR A 449 -21.35 -8.67 -9.56
CA TYR A 449 -21.29 -8.96 -8.13
C TYR A 449 -22.08 -7.98 -7.27
N ASN A 450 -22.04 -6.69 -7.58
CA ASN A 450 -22.82 -5.68 -6.86
C ASN A 450 -24.13 -5.28 -7.54
N GLY A 451 -24.27 -5.62 -8.83
CA GLY A 451 -25.32 -5.11 -9.70
C GLY A 451 -25.22 -3.61 -9.97
N SER A 452 -25.76 -3.13 -11.08
CA SER A 452 -25.88 -1.69 -11.37
C SER A 452 -26.67 -1.44 -12.64
N ALA A 453 -27.31 -0.28 -12.74
CA ALA A 453 -27.85 0.23 -13.99
C ALA A 453 -27.55 1.72 -14.09
N VAL A 454 -26.86 2.13 -15.15
CA VAL A 454 -26.50 3.54 -15.43
C VAL A 454 -26.82 3.85 -16.89
N VAL A 455 -27.45 5.00 -17.13
CA VAL A 455 -27.79 5.48 -18.48
C VAL A 455 -27.55 6.98 -18.57
N ALA A 456 -27.09 7.45 -19.73
CA ALA A 456 -27.08 8.87 -20.08
C ALA A 456 -27.72 9.10 -21.45
N MET A 457 -28.42 10.21 -21.60
CA MET A 457 -29.12 10.60 -22.82
C MET A 457 -28.85 12.05 -23.20
N VAL A 458 -28.77 12.31 -24.50
CA VAL A 458 -28.58 13.65 -25.09
C VAL A 458 -29.95 14.26 -25.45
N GLY A 459 -30.23 15.44 -24.93
CA GLY A 459 -31.29 16.32 -25.40
C GLY A 459 -30.74 17.41 -26.33
N LYS A 460 -31.53 18.45 -26.57
CA LYS A 460 -31.17 19.55 -27.48
C LYS A 460 -29.98 20.40 -27.00
N ASN A 461 -30.14 21.03 -25.83
CA ASN A 461 -29.11 21.84 -25.15
C ASN A 461 -28.93 21.36 -23.70
N CYS A 462 -29.18 20.07 -23.47
CA CYS A 462 -29.14 19.48 -22.14
C CYS A 462 -28.74 18.01 -22.25
N PHE A 463 -28.33 17.42 -21.13
CA PHE A 463 -28.17 15.99 -21.01
C PHE A 463 -28.85 15.51 -19.73
N ALA A 464 -29.18 14.21 -19.70
CA ALA A 464 -29.62 13.54 -18.50
C ALA A 464 -28.73 12.34 -18.21
N ILE A 465 -28.48 12.07 -16.92
CA ILE A 465 -27.80 10.87 -16.46
C ILE A 465 -28.59 10.27 -15.30
N ALA A 466 -28.84 8.97 -15.35
CA ALA A 466 -29.66 8.26 -14.38
C ALA A 466 -29.03 6.94 -13.96
N SER A 467 -29.30 6.55 -12.71
CA SER A 467 -28.80 5.30 -12.12
C SER A 467 -29.82 4.69 -11.17
N ASP A 468 -29.78 3.37 -11.02
CA ASP A 468 -30.43 2.69 -9.91
C ASP A 468 -29.79 3.02 -8.56
N ARG A 469 -30.42 2.59 -7.45
CA ARG A 469 -29.97 2.92 -6.08
C ARG A 469 -29.53 1.70 -5.27
N ARG A 470 -29.58 0.50 -5.86
CA ARG A 470 -29.25 -0.75 -5.19
C ARG A 470 -27.74 -0.87 -4.99
N LEU A 471 -27.33 -1.32 -3.81
CA LEU A 471 -26.02 -1.93 -3.58
C LEU A 471 -26.24 -3.34 -3.03
N GLY A 472 -25.80 -4.35 -3.77
CA GLY A 472 -25.89 -5.75 -3.34
C GLY A 472 -24.54 -6.40 -3.07
N VAL A 473 -24.55 -7.50 -2.32
CA VAL A 473 -23.59 -8.60 -2.46
C VAL A 473 -24.32 -9.73 -3.15
N GLN A 474 -24.06 -9.90 -4.44
CA GLN A 474 -24.82 -10.80 -5.31
C GLN A 474 -26.32 -10.50 -5.16
N LEU A 475 -27.13 -11.50 -4.82
CA LEU A 475 -28.58 -11.35 -4.64
C LEU A 475 -28.97 -10.62 -3.35
N GLN A 476 -28.09 -10.53 -2.36
CA GLN A 476 -28.41 -9.87 -1.09
C GLN A 476 -28.27 -8.35 -1.23
N THR A 477 -29.36 -7.61 -1.13
CA THR A 477 -29.34 -6.15 -1.04
C THR A 477 -28.77 -5.70 0.31
N ILE A 478 -27.78 -4.82 0.29
CA ILE A 478 -27.14 -4.19 1.46
C ILE A 478 -27.73 -2.80 1.71
N ALA A 479 -27.88 -2.00 0.65
CA ALA A 479 -28.34 -0.62 0.72
C ALA A 479 -29.20 -0.26 -0.49
N THR A 480 -30.07 0.74 -0.31
CA THR A 480 -31.07 1.19 -1.29
C THR A 480 -30.92 2.68 -1.62
N ASP A 481 -29.77 3.26 -1.28
CA ASP A 481 -29.42 4.67 -1.42
C ASP A 481 -27.98 4.84 -1.92
N PHE A 482 -27.43 3.83 -2.59
CA PHE A 482 -26.05 3.89 -3.10
C PHE A 482 -25.95 4.81 -4.30
N GLN A 483 -25.14 5.86 -4.17
CA GLN A 483 -24.95 6.86 -5.22
C GLN A 483 -23.85 6.43 -6.20
N ARG A 484 -24.24 6.13 -7.44
CA ARG A 484 -23.32 5.77 -8.54
C ARG A 484 -22.97 6.92 -9.46
N ILE A 485 -23.75 7.98 -9.42
CA ILE A 485 -23.54 9.20 -10.21
C ILE A 485 -22.90 10.25 -9.32
N SER A 486 -21.75 10.74 -9.77
CA SER A 486 -20.99 11.77 -9.09
C SER A 486 -20.80 12.99 -9.99
N LYS A 487 -20.90 14.17 -9.38
CA LYS A 487 -20.62 15.46 -10.01
C LYS A 487 -19.11 15.71 -10.02
N ILE A 488 -18.53 15.98 -11.19
CA ILE A 488 -17.12 16.40 -11.33
C ILE A 488 -17.03 17.93 -11.21
N HIS A 489 -17.87 18.64 -11.96
CA HIS A 489 -18.15 20.08 -11.81
C HIS A 489 -19.57 20.39 -12.33
N ASP A 490 -19.97 21.66 -12.39
CA ASP A 490 -21.36 22.09 -12.64
C ASP A 490 -21.98 21.56 -13.94
N HIS A 491 -21.16 21.26 -14.94
CA HIS A 491 -21.59 20.81 -16.27
C HIS A 491 -21.02 19.44 -16.67
N LEU A 492 -20.50 18.66 -15.72
CA LEU A 492 -19.89 17.36 -16.01
C LEU A 492 -20.13 16.36 -14.88
N PHE A 493 -20.70 15.22 -15.25
CA PHE A 493 -21.07 14.13 -14.36
C PHE A 493 -20.49 12.81 -14.87
N ILE A 494 -20.24 11.91 -13.94
CA ILE A 494 -19.81 10.54 -14.21
C ILE A 494 -20.69 9.56 -13.43
N GLY A 495 -21.24 8.59 -14.13
CA GLY A 495 -21.85 7.39 -13.56
C GLY A 495 -20.85 6.24 -13.62
N LEU A 496 -20.73 5.48 -12.53
CA LEU A 496 -19.83 4.33 -12.44
C LEU A 496 -20.63 3.07 -12.08
N SER A 497 -20.68 2.14 -13.03
CA SER A 497 -21.25 0.80 -12.86
C SER A 497 -20.14 -0.23 -12.56
N GLY A 498 -20.52 -1.45 -12.20
CA GLY A 498 -19.59 -2.56 -11.91
C GLY A 498 -19.31 -2.75 -10.42
N LEU A 499 -18.08 -3.16 -10.10
CA LEU A 499 -17.66 -3.52 -8.75
C LEU A 499 -17.62 -2.28 -7.84
N ALA A 500 -18.37 -2.28 -6.75
CA ALA A 500 -18.56 -1.12 -5.87
C ALA A 500 -17.25 -0.58 -5.27
N THR A 501 -16.26 -1.46 -5.02
CA THR A 501 -14.92 -1.07 -4.55
C THR A 501 -14.19 -0.22 -5.57
N ASP A 502 -14.25 -0.62 -6.84
CA ASP A 502 -13.60 0.10 -7.93
C ASP A 502 -14.37 1.37 -8.29
N VAL A 503 -15.70 1.37 -8.16
CA VAL A 503 -16.55 2.57 -8.31
C VAL A 503 -16.06 3.69 -7.38
N GLN A 504 -15.89 3.38 -6.09
CA GLN A 504 -15.42 4.36 -5.10
C GLN A 504 -13.97 4.79 -5.35
N THR A 505 -13.09 3.82 -5.64
CA THR A 505 -11.65 4.07 -5.84
C THR A 505 -11.40 4.92 -7.08
N LEU A 506 -12.05 4.57 -8.21
CA LEU A 506 -11.91 5.27 -9.47
C LEU A 506 -12.47 6.69 -9.35
N TYR A 507 -13.64 6.88 -8.72
CA TYR A 507 -14.18 8.21 -8.45
C TYR A 507 -13.20 9.11 -7.68
N GLN A 508 -12.62 8.62 -6.58
CA GLN A 508 -11.66 9.40 -5.79
C GLN A 508 -10.42 9.79 -6.60
N ARG A 509 -9.89 8.86 -7.42
CA ARG A 509 -8.75 9.14 -8.31
C ARG A 509 -9.10 10.17 -9.38
N LEU A 510 -10.29 10.09 -9.98
CA LEU A 510 -10.74 11.02 -11.01
C LEU A 510 -10.93 12.44 -10.45
N VAL A 511 -11.55 12.58 -9.28
CA VAL A 511 -11.70 13.88 -8.60
C VAL A 511 -10.34 14.48 -8.26
N PHE A 512 -9.41 13.67 -7.76
CA PHE A 512 -8.06 14.13 -7.47
C PHE A 512 -7.35 14.66 -8.73
N ARG A 513 -7.39 13.92 -9.84
CA ARG A 513 -6.79 14.34 -11.11
C ARG A 513 -7.46 15.57 -11.69
N HIS A 514 -8.79 15.66 -11.62
CA HIS A 514 -9.54 16.83 -12.07
C HIS A 514 -9.19 18.09 -11.27
N LYS A 515 -9.14 18.00 -9.93
CA LYS A 515 -8.75 19.14 -9.07
C LYS A 515 -7.33 19.62 -9.34
N LEU A 516 -6.38 18.69 -9.55
CA LEU A 516 -5.02 19.05 -9.93
C LEU A 516 -4.95 19.74 -11.30
N TYR A 517 -5.77 19.30 -12.25
CA TYR A 517 -5.89 19.94 -13.55
C TYR A 517 -6.44 21.36 -13.42
N GLN A 518 -7.52 21.53 -12.65
CA GLN A 518 -8.17 22.82 -12.42
C GLN A 518 -7.21 23.84 -11.79
N LEU A 519 -6.39 23.41 -10.82
CA LEU A 519 -5.37 24.27 -10.20
C LEU A 519 -4.22 24.65 -11.14
N ARG A 520 -3.90 23.79 -12.11
CA ARG A 520 -2.78 24.01 -13.05
C ARG A 520 -3.19 24.88 -14.23
N GLU A 521 -4.35 24.58 -14.80
CA GLU A 521 -4.86 25.18 -16.04
C GLU A 521 -5.81 26.35 -15.77
N GLU A 522 -6.14 26.60 -14.50
CA GLU A 522 -7.07 27.66 -14.03
C GLU A 522 -8.44 27.63 -14.73
N ARG A 523 -8.89 26.42 -15.11
CA ARG A 523 -10.18 26.20 -15.79
C ARG A 523 -10.72 24.80 -15.54
N ASP A 524 -12.03 24.65 -15.71
CA ASP A 524 -12.67 23.34 -15.66
C ASP A 524 -12.35 22.50 -16.91
N MET A 525 -12.34 21.19 -16.71
CA MET A 525 -11.99 20.22 -17.74
C MET A 525 -13.17 20.00 -18.68
N LYS A 526 -12.92 20.10 -19.99
CA LYS A 526 -13.96 19.80 -20.99
C LYS A 526 -14.36 18.31 -20.95
N PRO A 527 -15.62 17.95 -21.24
CA PRO A 527 -16.09 16.56 -21.20
C PRO A 527 -15.23 15.59 -22.05
N GLU A 528 -14.79 16.01 -23.24
CA GLU A 528 -13.96 15.21 -24.15
C GLU A 528 -12.56 14.95 -23.58
N THR A 529 -12.00 15.97 -22.93
CA THR A 529 -10.70 15.86 -22.24
C THR A 529 -10.82 14.94 -21.03
N PHE A 530 -11.92 15.07 -20.28
CA PHE A 530 -12.19 14.20 -19.13
C PHE A 530 -12.40 12.75 -19.57
N ALA A 531 -13.14 12.49 -20.65
CA ALA A 531 -13.28 11.14 -21.20
C ALA A 531 -11.93 10.54 -21.63
N SER A 532 -11.03 11.35 -22.18
CA SER A 532 -9.68 10.90 -22.54
C SER A 532 -8.81 10.63 -21.32
N LEU A 533 -8.96 11.41 -20.25
CA LEU A 533 -8.31 11.15 -18.95
C LEU A 533 -8.80 9.82 -18.34
N VAL A 534 -10.11 9.59 -18.31
CA VAL A 534 -10.70 8.35 -17.76
C VAL A 534 -10.20 7.13 -18.56
N SER A 535 -10.26 7.21 -19.89
CA SER A 535 -9.74 6.18 -20.79
C SER A 535 -8.27 5.86 -20.53
N ALA A 536 -7.42 6.88 -20.38
CA ALA A 536 -6.00 6.68 -20.07
C ALA A 536 -5.78 6.01 -18.71
N ILE A 537 -6.55 6.38 -17.67
CA ILE A 537 -6.44 5.80 -16.33
C ILE A 537 -6.87 4.33 -16.32
N LEU A 538 -7.93 3.98 -17.05
CA LEU A 538 -8.36 2.59 -17.18
C LEU A 538 -7.34 1.76 -17.95
N TYR A 539 -6.79 2.32 -19.04
CA TYR A 539 -5.81 1.63 -19.88
C TYR A 539 -4.44 1.48 -19.19
N GLU A 540 -4.07 2.38 -18.28
CA GLU A 540 -2.89 2.23 -17.40
C GLU A 540 -2.92 0.90 -16.64
N LYS A 541 -4.12 0.40 -16.33
CA LYS A 541 -4.36 -0.87 -15.64
C LYS A 541 -4.83 -1.98 -16.59
N ARG A 542 -4.39 -1.99 -17.85
CA ARG A 542 -4.82 -2.96 -18.88
C ARG A 542 -4.78 -4.44 -18.48
N PHE A 543 -3.77 -4.86 -17.71
CA PHE A 543 -3.57 -6.26 -17.29
C PHE A 543 -4.07 -6.56 -15.86
N GLY A 544 -4.75 -5.60 -15.25
CA GLY A 544 -5.43 -5.72 -13.95
C GLY A 544 -6.46 -4.60 -13.84
N PRO A 545 -7.51 -4.63 -14.67
CA PRO A 545 -8.39 -3.49 -14.90
C PRO A 545 -9.20 -3.14 -13.66
N PHE A 546 -9.60 -1.88 -13.55
CA PHE A 546 -10.72 -1.52 -12.70
C PHE A 546 -11.97 -2.14 -13.29
N LEU A 547 -12.71 -2.92 -12.51
CA LEU A 547 -13.93 -3.61 -12.93
C LEU A 547 -15.12 -2.64 -12.84
N CYS A 548 -14.99 -1.55 -13.60
CA CYS A 548 -15.98 -0.50 -13.75
C CYS A 548 -16.20 -0.20 -15.23
N GLN A 549 -17.41 0.24 -15.58
CA GLN A 549 -17.73 0.70 -16.92
C GLN A 549 -18.32 2.13 -16.84
N PRO A 550 -17.47 3.17 -16.95
CA PRO A 550 -17.92 4.55 -16.79
C PRO A 550 -18.94 5.01 -17.84
N VAL A 551 -19.84 5.89 -17.41
CA VAL A 551 -20.73 6.68 -18.26
C VAL A 551 -20.48 8.15 -17.94
N ILE A 552 -20.02 8.91 -18.92
CA ILE A 552 -19.69 10.32 -18.78
C ILE A 552 -20.76 11.12 -19.52
N ALA A 553 -21.28 12.16 -18.88
CA ALA A 553 -22.23 13.08 -19.48
C ALA A 553 -21.88 14.53 -19.08
N GLY A 554 -21.81 15.42 -20.05
CA GLY A 554 -21.43 16.82 -19.81
C GLY A 554 -21.89 17.77 -20.91
N LEU A 555 -21.79 19.07 -20.63
CA LEU A 555 -21.91 20.13 -21.64
C LEU A 555 -20.51 20.63 -22.01
N GLY A 556 -20.16 20.54 -23.29
CA GLY A 556 -18.92 21.06 -23.86
C GLY A 556 -19.06 22.53 -24.25
N ASP A 557 -18.21 22.95 -25.20
CA ASP A 557 -18.27 24.30 -25.75
C ASP A 557 -19.64 24.58 -26.39
N ASP A 558 -20.09 25.84 -26.33
CA ASP A 558 -21.39 26.30 -26.85
C ASP A 558 -22.60 25.52 -26.29
N ASN A 559 -22.49 24.99 -25.07
CA ASN A 559 -23.51 24.16 -24.41
C ASN A 559 -23.86 22.88 -25.17
N LYS A 560 -22.95 22.39 -26.02
CA LYS A 560 -23.18 21.16 -26.77
C LYS A 560 -23.11 19.95 -25.83
N PRO A 561 -24.16 19.11 -25.76
CA PRO A 561 -24.13 17.90 -24.94
C PRO A 561 -23.13 16.88 -25.48
N PHE A 562 -22.42 16.24 -24.56
CA PHE A 562 -21.45 15.19 -24.81
C PHE A 562 -21.75 14.01 -23.88
N ILE A 563 -21.86 12.82 -24.46
CA ILE A 563 -21.95 11.56 -23.71
C ILE A 563 -20.90 10.58 -24.23
N CYS A 564 -20.40 9.73 -23.33
CA CYS A 564 -19.41 8.72 -23.65
C CYS A 564 -19.52 7.59 -22.64
N THR A 565 -19.46 6.35 -23.10
CA THR A 565 -19.20 5.22 -22.21
C THR A 565 -17.87 4.56 -22.57
N MET A 566 -17.37 3.68 -21.71
CA MET A 566 -16.19 2.91 -22.00
C MET A 566 -16.21 1.59 -21.25
N ASP A 567 -15.53 0.60 -21.82
CA ASP A 567 -15.28 -0.68 -21.16
C ASP A 567 -14.29 -0.51 -19.99
N SER A 568 -14.05 -1.61 -19.25
CA SER A 568 -13.16 -1.63 -18.09
C SER A 568 -11.67 -1.42 -18.40
N ILE A 569 -11.27 -1.41 -19.68
CA ILE A 569 -9.90 -1.12 -20.11
C ILE A 569 -9.77 0.26 -20.77
N GLY A 570 -10.86 1.03 -20.86
CA GLY A 570 -10.85 2.40 -21.35
C GLY A 570 -11.09 2.56 -22.85
N ALA A 571 -11.65 1.56 -23.53
CA ALA A 571 -12.10 1.70 -24.92
C ALA A 571 -13.33 2.63 -24.97
N LYS A 572 -13.16 3.83 -25.53
CA LYS A 572 -14.22 4.85 -25.58
C LYS A 572 -15.26 4.53 -26.64
N GLU A 573 -16.52 4.63 -26.26
CA GLU A 573 -17.68 4.58 -27.14
C GLU A 573 -18.43 5.91 -27.08
N LEU A 574 -18.50 6.58 -28.23
CA LEU A 574 -19.17 7.86 -28.39
C LEU A 574 -20.52 7.65 -29.06
N ALA A 575 -21.57 8.17 -28.45
CA ALA A 575 -22.92 8.11 -28.99
C ALA A 575 -23.50 9.53 -29.12
N LYS A 576 -24.51 9.69 -29.98
CA LYS A 576 -25.20 10.98 -30.19
C LYS A 576 -26.58 11.03 -29.52
N ASP A 577 -27.05 9.89 -29.08
CA ASP A 577 -28.39 9.61 -28.58
C ASP A 577 -28.31 9.24 -27.09
N PHE A 578 -27.80 8.05 -26.78
CA PHE A 578 -27.70 7.55 -25.42
C PHE A 578 -26.56 6.55 -25.25
N VAL A 579 -26.12 6.36 -24.00
CA VAL A 579 -25.18 5.31 -23.60
C VAL A 579 -25.67 4.65 -22.33
N VAL A 580 -25.40 3.35 -22.17
CA VAL A 580 -25.87 2.55 -21.04
C VAL A 580 -24.74 1.69 -20.51
N SER A 581 -24.84 1.28 -19.24
CA SER A 581 -23.82 0.48 -18.58
C SER A 581 -24.37 -0.23 -17.33
N GLY A 582 -23.79 -1.38 -16.98
CA GLY A 582 -24.19 -2.20 -15.83
C GLY A 582 -24.98 -3.47 -16.20
N THR A 583 -25.52 -4.15 -15.20
CA THR A 583 -26.20 -5.45 -15.33
C THR A 583 -27.50 -5.37 -16.11
N ALA A 584 -28.21 -4.23 -16.06
CA ALA A 584 -29.44 -4.01 -16.81
C ALA A 584 -29.22 -3.49 -18.26
N SER A 585 -27.98 -3.52 -18.79
CA SER A 585 -27.65 -2.84 -20.06
C SER A 585 -28.49 -3.31 -21.24
N GLU A 586 -28.71 -4.62 -21.39
CA GLU A 586 -29.52 -5.16 -22.51
C GLU A 586 -30.97 -4.63 -22.49
N SER A 587 -31.58 -4.57 -21.30
CA SER A 587 -32.93 -4.03 -21.14
C SER A 587 -32.94 -2.51 -21.37
N LEU A 588 -31.91 -1.81 -20.88
CA LEU A 588 -31.74 -0.38 -21.11
C LEU A 588 -31.61 -0.04 -22.59
N TYR A 589 -30.80 -0.78 -23.36
CA TYR A 589 -30.72 -0.59 -24.81
C TYR A 589 -32.10 -0.69 -25.46
N GLY A 590 -32.86 -1.75 -25.17
CA GLY A 590 -34.20 -1.94 -25.74
C GLY A 590 -35.18 -0.82 -25.38
N ALA A 591 -35.15 -0.36 -24.13
CA ALA A 591 -36.01 0.73 -23.65
C ALA A 591 -35.62 2.09 -24.25
N CYS A 592 -34.31 2.38 -24.32
CA CYS A 592 -33.80 3.63 -24.87
C CYS A 592 -34.06 3.74 -26.37
N GLU A 593 -33.80 2.68 -27.15
CA GLU A 593 -34.09 2.63 -28.59
C GLU A 593 -35.58 2.91 -28.89
N ALA A 594 -36.49 2.40 -28.05
CA ALA A 594 -37.92 2.57 -28.27
C ALA A 594 -38.42 3.98 -27.92
N MET A 595 -37.82 4.64 -26.92
CA MET A 595 -38.35 5.88 -26.35
C MET A 595 -37.57 7.13 -26.74
N TYR A 596 -36.29 7.00 -27.12
CA TYR A 596 -35.44 8.13 -27.45
C TYR A 596 -35.92 8.88 -28.69
N LYS A 597 -35.84 10.21 -28.64
CA LYS A 597 -36.05 11.11 -29.77
C LYS A 597 -34.96 12.18 -29.79
N PRO A 598 -34.50 12.61 -30.98
CA PRO A 598 -33.57 13.73 -31.07
C PRO A 598 -34.21 15.03 -30.58
N ASP A 599 -33.38 15.95 -30.11
CA ASP A 599 -33.74 17.34 -29.75
C ASP A 599 -34.82 17.49 -28.65
N MET A 600 -34.94 16.51 -27.75
CA MET A 600 -35.83 16.62 -26.58
C MET A 600 -35.44 17.80 -25.68
N GLU A 601 -36.45 18.52 -25.19
CA GLU A 601 -36.30 19.55 -24.16
C GLU A 601 -36.14 18.88 -22.78
N ALA A 602 -35.61 19.61 -21.79
CA ALA A 602 -35.16 19.03 -20.51
C ALA A 602 -36.21 18.19 -19.76
N GLU A 603 -37.49 18.59 -19.80
CA GLU A 603 -38.57 17.85 -19.11
C GLU A 603 -38.99 16.59 -19.88
N GLU A 604 -39.00 16.64 -21.21
CA GLU A 604 -39.26 15.45 -22.04
C GLU A 604 -38.12 14.43 -21.91
N LEU A 605 -36.88 14.92 -21.86
CA LEU A 605 -35.69 14.10 -21.62
C LEU A 605 -35.76 13.43 -20.24
N PHE A 606 -36.19 14.16 -19.21
CA PHE A 606 -36.40 13.62 -17.86
C PHE A 606 -37.40 12.46 -17.86
N GLU A 607 -38.57 12.63 -18.47
CA GLU A 607 -39.59 11.58 -18.52
C GLU A 607 -39.07 10.36 -19.27
N THR A 608 -38.42 10.58 -20.41
CA THR A 608 -37.88 9.51 -21.27
C THR A 608 -36.82 8.68 -20.54
N ILE A 609 -35.81 9.32 -19.93
CA ILE A 609 -34.76 8.59 -19.20
C ILE A 609 -35.31 7.89 -17.95
N SER A 610 -36.32 8.48 -17.30
CA SER A 610 -36.95 7.91 -16.12
C SER A 610 -37.74 6.63 -16.45
N GLN A 611 -38.53 6.66 -17.52
CA GLN A 611 -39.26 5.48 -17.99
C GLN A 611 -38.30 4.40 -18.51
N ALA A 612 -37.24 4.80 -19.22
CA ALA A 612 -36.20 3.88 -19.68
C ALA A 612 -35.52 3.16 -18.51
N LEU A 613 -35.10 3.89 -17.48
CA LEU A 613 -34.48 3.30 -16.30
C LEU A 613 -35.44 2.37 -15.56
N LEU A 614 -36.63 2.85 -15.18
CA LEU A 614 -37.58 2.08 -14.36
C LEU A 614 -38.04 0.79 -15.05
N SER A 615 -38.39 0.86 -16.34
CA SER A 615 -38.82 -0.34 -17.08
C SER A 615 -37.71 -1.37 -17.27
N SER A 616 -36.44 -0.92 -17.28
CA SER A 616 -35.29 -1.80 -17.46
C SER A 616 -34.84 -2.45 -16.15
N VAL A 617 -34.76 -1.69 -15.06
CA VAL A 617 -34.38 -2.26 -13.75
C VAL A 617 -35.43 -3.22 -13.22
N ASP A 618 -36.71 -3.02 -13.56
CA ASP A 618 -37.80 -3.98 -13.23
C ASP A 618 -37.64 -5.35 -13.93
N ARG A 619 -36.69 -5.48 -14.88
CA ARG A 619 -36.35 -6.73 -15.56
C ARG A 619 -35.01 -7.33 -15.12
N ASP A 620 -34.27 -6.65 -14.24
CA ASP A 620 -32.97 -7.09 -13.74
C ASP A 620 -33.05 -7.36 -12.23
N CYS A 621 -32.57 -8.52 -11.77
CA CYS A 621 -32.60 -8.88 -10.35
C CYS A 621 -31.45 -8.24 -9.54
N LEU A 622 -30.49 -7.60 -10.21
CA LEU A 622 -29.30 -7.02 -9.59
C LEU A 622 -29.33 -5.49 -9.53
N SER A 623 -30.33 -4.82 -10.11
CA SER A 623 -30.52 -3.37 -10.04
C SER A 623 -31.93 -3.01 -9.59
N GLY A 624 -32.14 -1.75 -9.19
CA GLY A 624 -33.48 -1.23 -8.85
C GLY A 624 -33.51 -0.36 -7.60
N TRP A 625 -34.54 -0.54 -6.77
CA TRP A 625 -34.79 0.26 -5.55
C TRP A 625 -35.02 1.75 -5.84
N GLY A 626 -35.72 2.02 -6.95
CA GLY A 626 -35.92 3.35 -7.50
C GLY A 626 -34.77 3.80 -8.39
N GLY A 627 -34.72 5.10 -8.66
CA GLY A 627 -33.72 5.68 -9.55
C GLY A 627 -33.30 7.07 -9.10
N HIS A 628 -32.11 7.47 -9.51
CA HIS A 628 -31.54 8.78 -9.27
C HIS A 628 -31.28 9.44 -10.62
N VAL A 629 -31.91 10.58 -10.90
CA VAL A 629 -31.83 11.25 -12.20
C VAL A 629 -31.30 12.66 -12.02
N TYR A 630 -30.29 13.00 -12.82
CA TYR A 630 -29.80 14.36 -13.00
C TYR A 630 -30.12 14.82 -14.40
N VAL A 631 -30.72 16.00 -14.52
CA VAL A 631 -30.91 16.70 -15.80
C VAL A 631 -30.16 18.01 -15.73
N VAL A 632 -29.26 18.22 -16.68
CA VAL A 632 -28.33 19.35 -16.68
C VAL A 632 -28.56 20.19 -17.93
N THR A 633 -28.84 21.46 -17.70
CA THR A 633 -28.94 22.51 -18.72
C THR A 633 -27.81 23.52 -18.52
N PRO A 634 -27.65 24.52 -19.41
CA PRO A 634 -26.63 25.56 -19.23
C PRO A 634 -26.83 26.40 -17.97
N ASN A 635 -28.07 26.48 -17.47
CA ASN A 635 -28.45 27.39 -16.39
C ASN A 635 -28.71 26.68 -15.06
N GLU A 636 -29.05 25.39 -15.08
CA GLU A 636 -29.47 24.65 -13.89
C GLU A 636 -29.15 23.16 -13.95
N VAL A 637 -28.97 22.58 -12.77
CA VAL A 637 -28.89 21.14 -12.52
C VAL A 637 -30.13 20.74 -11.71
N LYS A 638 -30.97 19.87 -12.26
CA LYS A 638 -32.15 19.32 -11.60
C LYS A 638 -31.89 17.88 -11.18
N GLU A 639 -32.01 17.62 -9.87
CA GLU A 639 -31.89 16.30 -9.28
C GLU A 639 -33.27 15.79 -8.87
N ARG A 640 -33.60 14.55 -9.25
CA ARG A 640 -34.89 13.92 -8.93
C ARG A 640 -34.68 12.45 -8.56
N ILE A 641 -35.34 12.04 -7.48
CA ILE A 641 -35.39 10.64 -7.03
C ILE A 641 -36.69 10.02 -7.55
N LEU A 642 -36.56 8.94 -8.31
CA LEU A 642 -37.69 8.20 -8.86
C LEU A 642 -38.21 7.18 -7.86
N LYS A 643 -39.53 7.10 -7.77
CA LYS A 643 -40.23 6.02 -7.07
C LYS A 643 -40.31 4.81 -7.99
N GLY A 644 -39.52 3.77 -7.70
CA GLY A 644 -39.56 2.48 -8.38
C GLY A 644 -40.06 1.36 -7.48
N ARG A 645 -39.96 0.12 -7.98
CA ARG A 645 -40.21 -1.07 -7.17
C ARG A 645 -39.11 -1.27 -6.11
N MET A 646 -39.45 -2.01 -5.07
CA MET A 646 -38.64 -2.23 -3.87
C MET A 646 -38.55 -3.75 -3.58
N ASP A 647 -38.29 -4.53 -4.63
CA ASP A 647 -38.24 -5.99 -4.64
C ASP A 647 -36.87 -6.57 -5.03
#